data_AF-A0A9E2BKC1-F1
#
_entry.id   AF-A0A9E2BKC1-F1
#
_cell.length_a   1.000
_cell.length_b   1.000
_cell.length_c   1.000
_cell.angle_alpha   90.00
_cell.angle_beta   90.00
_cell.angle_gamma   90.00
#
_symmetry.space_group_name_H-M   'P 1'
#
loop_
_entity.id
_entity.type
_entity.pdbx_description
1 polymer ?
#
loop_
_entity_poly.entity_id
_entity_poly.type
_entity_poly.pdbx_seq_one_letter_code
_entity_poly.pdbx_strand_id
1 'polypeptide(L)'
;MALVRRRRLPWVAFAMALGVLFGLMPGKALAASFEDVAPDRYRWALPAIEELQERGIMQGIGGNRFGPQLPLTRAQLAALFVRWKELPRDGIGPRFTDIQQGAWYWTDVKAAAAHGLLLGTAPQTFSPDMPVTRAMAAVVAVRSLGLGRAAESLAAAPLPYRDGDLIPDWARGAVSIALELGIMQGSGGVFRPHDPLTRAEGAVVFQRLLHVAQDEVARQAARAVKNLSVEASPAAVAVGETALVKGWPKDGRGYILPAPLSFSASGGTITPDGRFQAAKGGTYQVTVAVPGTSVKKTVTITVYETASFVVGEGLPPAVLPERPFELAVAFLTEKGAVNPRENRAQVTLTLEREGHAPQVYTATAKGGWASFTLSLPSPGVYRYRVSSPGLGEKAGEILAVEEPLGKVEAFLEKDRLPMGVAVPVTVTLKDREGQPLALAFPVRLNLAGGDGKVTVQKGGALIAGQGQLGPLAGTAPGKVELRLEVPGGALEGAVLAGDVVPRGRIQVTADKDQYRAGERARITVTLLDEGGKPLPLEGIPVTLTLRSPGDYDLEDRTLATRGGKATFDVPVTMAGPYGYRVEAPGFLPETLPGGKEGAFFTVLAGPAASFAVHVAPSTLLMPGETASIWAGWVDAYGNPASGSFRLKAVPLGKGGAAGTLNLAGESFPQGNWVGHFVAQQKGQVTWRFSPDKAAPVDVTFRVLEKPEEVAAGKGLWLMFPDWKAYGDEAILQKAVQGNFTHVYLEVATTRDQGFYGGRAMETLISKLHNKGIAFLSWTYPELRDVESDLRWTAEVIGYKSRFGVRADGYAPDIEEVIAPKAVETYAKATRQMLNPLGFQGRLIAITYPPNSWPQYPFKELAPYTDVFAPMSYWHHRAKDYTYYETYQYVRESVVKLRQYAGGPVAVSVIGQTYDMFSAGAMGIHSPGPLELEGAWQAAKDAGALGLSFYRYGTTSPSQWEVLLQLPWP
;
A
#
# COMPACT_ATOMS: atom_id res chain seq x y z
N MET A 1 -75.58 -2.06 -20.93
CA MET A 1 -76.67 -2.13 -21.92
C MET A 1 -76.10 -1.70 -23.27
N ALA A 2 -76.17 -2.62 -24.23
CA ALA A 2 -76.05 -2.51 -25.68
C ALA A 2 -75.28 -1.32 -26.33
N LEU A 3 -74.17 -1.68 -26.99
CA LEU A 3 -74.04 -1.81 -28.46
C LEU A 3 -74.47 -0.64 -29.37
N VAL A 4 -73.63 -0.41 -30.40
CA VAL A 4 -73.96 -0.19 -31.85
C VAL A 4 -73.19 1.02 -32.41
N ARG A 5 -72.00 0.80 -33.02
CA ARG A 5 -71.75 0.52 -34.48
C ARG A 5 -71.61 1.86 -35.27
N ARG A 6 -70.77 2.05 -36.29
CA ARG A 6 -70.21 1.12 -37.30
C ARG A 6 -69.31 1.88 -38.32
N ARG A 7 -68.49 1.08 -39.04
CA ARG A 7 -67.95 1.22 -40.44
C ARG A 7 -66.58 1.93 -40.60
N ARG A 8 -65.57 1.46 -41.37
CA ARG A 8 -65.41 0.37 -42.38
C ARG A 8 -63.90 0.05 -42.65
N LEU A 9 -63.54 -1.25 -42.58
CA LEU A 9 -62.78 -2.18 -43.47
C LEU A 9 -61.68 -1.72 -44.52
N PRO A 10 -60.83 -2.65 -45.06
CA PRO A 10 -59.35 -2.70 -44.97
C PRO A 10 -58.66 -2.69 -46.37
N TRP A 11 -57.33 -2.81 -46.49
CA TRP A 11 -56.63 -3.60 -47.56
C TRP A 11 -55.16 -3.81 -47.15
N VAL A 12 -54.76 -5.07 -47.15
CA VAL A 12 -53.41 -5.58 -46.84
C VAL A 12 -52.60 -5.65 -48.14
N ALA A 13 -51.30 -5.35 -48.02
CA ALA A 13 -50.22 -5.78 -48.92
C ALA A 13 -50.28 -5.33 -50.39
N PHE A 14 -49.64 -4.19 -50.67
CA PHE A 14 -48.93 -4.00 -51.93
C PHE A 14 -47.69 -3.15 -51.67
N ALA A 15 -46.53 -3.62 -52.14
CA ALA A 15 -45.22 -2.96 -52.10
C ALA A 15 -44.39 -3.03 -50.79
N MET A 16 -44.15 -4.24 -50.30
CA MET A 16 -42.73 -4.59 -50.08
C MET A 16 -42.07 -4.72 -51.45
N ALA A 17 -40.87 -4.14 -51.59
CA ALA A 17 -40.01 -4.14 -52.77
C ALA A 17 -40.31 -3.07 -53.84
N LEU A 18 -39.86 -1.83 -53.59
CA LEU A 18 -38.73 -1.23 -54.32
C LEU A 18 -38.43 0.19 -53.78
N GLY A 19 -37.19 0.42 -53.34
CA GLY A 19 -36.58 1.76 -53.24
C GLY A 19 -37.15 2.69 -52.17
N VAL A 20 -36.68 2.64 -50.92
CA VAL A 20 -35.44 3.34 -50.52
C VAL A 20 -35.46 4.79 -51.01
N LEU A 21 -35.94 5.71 -50.16
CA LEU A 21 -35.64 7.15 -50.05
C LEU A 21 -36.91 7.95 -49.73
N PHE A 22 -36.90 8.58 -48.54
CA PHE A 22 -37.80 9.65 -48.07
C PHE A 22 -39.25 9.30 -47.70
N GLY A 23 -39.60 9.52 -46.42
CA GLY A 23 -40.96 9.92 -46.06
C GLY A 23 -41.60 9.37 -44.78
N LEU A 24 -40.85 8.78 -43.84
CA LEU A 24 -41.32 8.64 -42.46
C LEU A 24 -41.25 10.02 -41.80
N MET A 25 -42.39 10.63 -41.47
CA MET A 25 -42.56 11.41 -40.23
C MET A 25 -44.04 11.43 -39.82
N PRO A 26 -44.45 10.73 -38.74
CA PRO A 26 -45.68 11.06 -38.05
C PRO A 26 -45.51 12.44 -37.42
N GLY A 27 -46.39 13.36 -37.80
CA GLY A 27 -46.42 14.73 -37.29
C GLY A 27 -46.57 14.73 -35.78
N LYS A 28 -45.61 15.38 -35.11
CA LYS A 28 -45.63 15.68 -33.68
C LYS A 28 -47.00 16.22 -33.29
N ALA A 29 -47.63 15.63 -32.27
CA ALA A 29 -48.67 16.32 -31.51
C ALA A 29 -48.07 17.67 -31.11
N LEU A 30 -48.70 18.75 -31.57
CA LEU A 30 -48.22 20.12 -31.42
C LEU A 30 -47.91 20.33 -29.93
N ALA A 31 -46.63 20.42 -29.58
CA ALA A 31 -46.18 20.63 -28.21
C ALA A 31 -47.03 21.77 -27.64
N ALA A 32 -47.69 21.55 -26.50
CA ALA A 32 -48.52 22.58 -25.87
C ALA A 32 -47.62 23.78 -25.61
N SER A 33 -47.66 24.74 -26.53
CA SER A 33 -46.77 25.88 -26.54
C SER A 33 -47.17 26.72 -25.34
N PHE A 34 -46.27 26.77 -24.35
CA PHE A 34 -46.46 27.64 -23.21
C PHE A 34 -46.72 29.06 -23.70
N GLU A 35 -47.78 29.69 -23.20
CA GLU A 35 -48.27 30.98 -23.73
C GLU A 35 -47.22 32.10 -23.61
N ASP A 36 -46.33 31.99 -22.61
CA ASP A 36 -45.24 32.94 -22.37
C ASP A 36 -43.96 32.62 -23.16
N VAL A 37 -43.96 31.59 -23.99
CA VAL A 37 -42.87 31.23 -24.91
C VAL A 37 -43.30 31.58 -26.33
N ALA A 38 -43.36 32.88 -26.63
CA ALA A 38 -43.64 33.36 -27.98
C ALA A 38 -42.63 32.78 -29.00
N PRO A 39 -43.06 31.97 -29.99
CA PRO A 39 -42.15 31.19 -30.82
C PRO A 39 -41.09 32.00 -31.55
N ASP A 40 -41.41 33.19 -32.06
CA ASP A 40 -40.44 34.02 -32.78
C ASP A 40 -39.32 34.55 -31.86
N ARG A 41 -39.65 34.84 -30.60
CA ARG A 41 -38.68 35.36 -29.63
C ARG A 41 -37.81 34.25 -29.04
N TYR A 42 -38.34 33.04 -28.88
CA TYR A 42 -37.66 31.92 -28.23
C TYR A 42 -37.32 30.76 -29.16
N ARG A 43 -37.35 30.99 -30.47
CA ARG A 43 -37.08 29.98 -31.50
C ARG A 43 -35.78 29.19 -31.26
N TRP A 44 -34.77 29.83 -30.69
CA TRP A 44 -33.47 29.24 -30.39
C TRP A 44 -33.49 28.22 -29.22
N ALA A 45 -34.44 28.36 -28.29
CA ALA A 45 -34.58 27.49 -27.12
C ALA A 45 -35.68 26.45 -27.29
N LEU A 46 -36.66 26.73 -28.16
CA LEU A 46 -37.87 25.94 -28.30
C LEU A 46 -37.62 24.43 -28.53
N PRO A 47 -36.68 23.99 -29.39
CA PRO A 47 -36.43 22.56 -29.58
C PRO A 47 -35.91 21.84 -28.33
N ALA A 48 -35.10 22.53 -27.52
CA ALA A 48 -34.57 21.96 -26.28
C ALA A 48 -35.64 21.89 -25.19
N ILE A 49 -36.48 22.92 -25.10
CA ILE A 49 -37.62 22.93 -24.19
C ILE A 49 -38.58 21.78 -24.54
N GLU A 50 -38.90 21.60 -25.82
CA GLU A 50 -39.74 20.51 -26.30
C GLU A 50 -39.11 19.14 -26.02
N GLU A 51 -37.83 18.91 -26.37
CA GLU A 51 -37.19 17.60 -26.16
C GLU A 51 -37.10 17.23 -24.67
N LEU A 52 -36.73 18.18 -23.81
CA LEU A 52 -36.64 17.90 -22.38
C LEU A 52 -38.01 17.75 -21.72
N GLN A 53 -39.05 18.40 -22.27
CA GLN A 53 -40.42 18.20 -21.83
C GLN A 53 -40.96 16.83 -22.26
N GLU A 54 -40.76 16.45 -23.52
CA GLU A 54 -41.09 15.13 -24.08
C GLU A 54 -40.39 14.00 -23.31
N ARG A 55 -39.11 14.18 -22.94
CA ARG A 55 -38.34 13.23 -22.11
C ARG A 55 -38.70 13.27 -20.62
N GLY A 56 -39.59 14.17 -20.19
CA GLY A 56 -39.99 14.27 -18.78
C GLY A 56 -38.95 14.93 -17.86
N ILE A 57 -37.84 15.44 -18.39
CA ILE A 57 -36.71 15.94 -17.61
C ILE A 57 -37.01 17.34 -17.06
N MET A 58 -37.44 18.27 -17.93
CA MET A 58 -37.76 19.66 -17.55
C MET A 58 -39.21 20.00 -17.90
N GLN A 59 -39.95 20.54 -16.93
CA GLN A 59 -41.38 20.85 -17.05
C GLN A 59 -41.65 22.34 -16.76
N GLY A 60 -42.79 22.85 -17.24
CA GLY A 60 -43.26 24.23 -16.98
C GLY A 60 -43.59 24.50 -15.51
N ILE A 61 -43.83 25.76 -15.17
CA ILE A 61 -44.01 26.21 -13.78
C ILE A 61 -45.48 26.27 -13.32
N GLY A 62 -46.42 25.84 -14.18
CA GLY A 62 -47.86 25.90 -13.93
C GLY A 62 -48.55 27.10 -14.60
N GLY A 63 -49.89 27.05 -14.70
CA GLY A 63 -50.70 28.11 -15.33
C GLY A 63 -50.46 28.28 -16.83
N ASN A 64 -50.16 27.18 -17.54
CA ASN A 64 -49.74 27.15 -18.95
C ASN A 64 -48.51 28.02 -19.30
N ARG A 65 -47.63 28.22 -18.31
CA ARG A 65 -46.39 28.98 -18.47
C ARG A 65 -45.13 28.16 -18.22
N PHE A 66 -44.10 28.46 -18.98
CA PHE A 66 -42.76 27.90 -18.79
C PHE A 66 -41.89 28.77 -17.87
N GLY A 67 -42.12 30.09 -17.90
CA GLY A 67 -41.27 31.10 -17.26
C GLY A 67 -39.87 31.15 -17.88
N PRO A 68 -39.72 31.34 -19.20
CA PRO A 68 -38.44 31.20 -19.91
C PRO A 68 -37.33 32.13 -19.41
N GLN A 69 -37.70 33.32 -18.91
CA GLN A 69 -36.77 34.33 -18.41
C GLN A 69 -36.51 34.25 -16.90
N LEU A 70 -37.21 33.36 -16.19
CA LEU A 70 -36.97 33.20 -14.75
C LEU A 70 -35.63 32.50 -14.50
N PRO A 71 -34.92 32.83 -13.41
CA PRO A 71 -33.68 32.16 -13.07
C PRO A 71 -33.93 30.70 -12.67
N LEU A 72 -33.00 29.83 -13.06
CA LEU A 72 -33.00 28.42 -12.66
C LEU A 72 -32.32 28.26 -11.30
N THR A 73 -32.99 27.65 -10.32
CA THR A 73 -32.44 27.47 -8.97
C THR A 73 -31.62 26.19 -8.82
N ARG A 74 -30.76 26.13 -7.79
CA ARG A 74 -29.92 24.96 -7.49
C ARG A 74 -30.73 23.71 -7.22
N ALA A 75 -31.83 23.84 -6.50
CA ALA A 75 -32.77 22.74 -6.26
C ALA A 75 -33.40 22.22 -7.57
N GLN A 76 -33.78 23.11 -8.48
CA GLN A 76 -34.32 22.72 -9.79
C GLN A 76 -33.27 22.00 -10.64
N LEU A 77 -32.02 22.49 -10.66
CA LEU A 77 -30.94 21.82 -11.40
C LEU A 77 -30.63 20.42 -10.85
N ALA A 78 -30.63 20.25 -9.52
CA ALA A 78 -30.48 18.93 -8.89
C ALA A 78 -31.55 17.96 -9.38
N ALA A 79 -32.82 18.40 -9.40
CA ALA A 79 -33.93 17.58 -9.87
C ALA A 79 -33.78 17.15 -11.35
N LEU A 80 -33.23 18.00 -12.23
CA LEU A 80 -32.99 17.63 -13.64
C LEU A 80 -31.99 16.46 -13.76
N PHE A 81 -30.86 16.53 -13.06
CA PHE A 81 -29.84 15.47 -13.11
C PHE A 81 -30.29 14.16 -12.48
N VAL A 82 -31.04 14.25 -11.37
CA VAL A 82 -31.62 13.06 -10.73
C VAL A 82 -32.64 12.39 -11.65
N ARG A 83 -33.46 13.17 -12.37
CA ARG A 83 -34.41 12.61 -13.36
C ARG A 83 -33.70 12.00 -14.55
N TRP A 84 -32.70 12.68 -15.13
CA TRP A 84 -31.97 12.13 -16.27
C TRP A 84 -31.22 10.85 -15.93
N LYS A 85 -30.47 10.83 -14.82
CA LYS A 85 -29.67 9.67 -14.40
C LYS A 85 -30.49 8.63 -13.64
N GLU A 86 -31.81 8.85 -13.52
CA GLU A 86 -32.75 8.03 -12.77
C GLU A 86 -32.26 7.65 -11.36
N LEU A 87 -31.62 8.60 -10.67
CA LEU A 87 -30.93 8.30 -9.42
C LEU A 87 -31.91 7.89 -8.31
N PRO A 88 -31.54 6.89 -7.47
CA PRO A 88 -32.33 6.52 -6.31
C PRO A 88 -32.48 7.70 -5.35
N ARG A 89 -33.72 7.95 -4.92
CA ARG A 89 -34.09 9.10 -4.07
C ARG A 89 -34.16 8.78 -2.58
N ASP A 90 -33.89 7.53 -2.24
CA ASP A 90 -33.90 6.93 -0.90
C ASP A 90 -32.52 6.92 -0.23
N GLY A 91 -31.48 7.38 -0.92
CA GLY A 91 -30.11 7.44 -0.40
C GLY A 91 -29.92 8.30 0.87
N ILE A 92 -29.00 7.86 1.74
CA ILE A 92 -28.53 8.62 2.90
C ILE A 92 -27.37 9.54 2.46
N GLY A 93 -27.72 10.71 1.92
CA GLY A 93 -26.75 11.77 1.61
C GLY A 93 -26.30 12.59 2.83
N PRO A 94 -25.32 13.51 2.65
CA PRO A 94 -24.92 14.46 3.69
C PRO A 94 -26.14 15.21 4.26
N ARG A 95 -26.15 15.46 5.58
CA ARG A 95 -27.24 16.21 6.22
C ARG A 95 -26.99 17.71 6.07
N PHE A 96 -27.81 18.37 5.26
CA PHE A 96 -27.85 19.83 5.15
C PHE A 96 -28.93 20.40 6.07
N THR A 97 -28.57 21.44 6.81
CA THR A 97 -29.42 22.05 7.84
C THR A 97 -30.48 22.99 7.26
N ASP A 98 -30.28 23.48 6.05
CA ASP A 98 -31.14 24.44 5.34
C ASP A 98 -32.09 23.79 4.33
N ILE A 99 -32.11 22.46 4.24
CA ILE A 99 -33.09 21.72 3.45
C ILE A 99 -34.15 21.21 4.43
N GLN A 100 -35.42 21.50 4.17
CA GLN A 100 -36.51 21.10 5.05
C GLN A 100 -37.13 19.78 4.61
N GLN A 101 -37.31 18.86 5.54
CA GLN A 101 -37.95 17.57 5.27
C GLN A 101 -39.39 17.79 4.81
N GLY A 102 -39.75 17.25 3.64
CA GLY A 102 -41.06 17.43 3.01
C GLY A 102 -41.14 18.56 1.98
N ALA A 103 -40.09 19.39 1.83
CA ALA A 103 -40.00 20.30 0.69
C ALA A 103 -39.94 19.51 -0.64
N TRP A 104 -40.53 20.05 -1.71
CA TRP A 104 -40.68 19.32 -2.97
C TRP A 104 -39.34 18.84 -3.58
N TYR A 105 -38.25 19.55 -3.31
CA TYR A 105 -36.90 19.24 -3.78
C TYR A 105 -36.05 18.43 -2.79
N TRP A 106 -36.57 18.12 -1.60
CA TRP A 106 -35.82 17.51 -0.49
C TRP A 106 -35.09 16.23 -0.89
N THR A 107 -35.79 15.32 -1.59
CA THR A 107 -35.23 14.02 -1.97
C THR A 107 -34.28 14.12 -3.16
N ASP A 108 -34.58 14.98 -4.13
CA ASP A 108 -33.72 15.19 -5.30
C ASP A 108 -32.37 15.81 -4.91
N VAL A 109 -32.36 16.81 -4.03
CA VAL A 109 -31.11 17.45 -3.56
C VAL A 109 -30.24 16.44 -2.80
N LYS A 110 -30.84 15.64 -1.93
CA LYS A 110 -30.10 14.60 -1.19
C LYS A 110 -29.47 13.57 -2.12
N ALA A 111 -30.21 13.11 -3.13
CA ALA A 111 -29.71 12.14 -4.10
C ALA A 111 -28.54 12.74 -4.90
N ALA A 112 -28.70 13.94 -5.46
CA ALA A 112 -27.65 14.59 -6.24
C ALA A 112 -26.36 14.81 -5.42
N ALA A 113 -26.50 15.17 -4.14
CA ALA A 113 -25.35 15.38 -3.24
C ALA A 113 -24.69 14.07 -2.80
N ALA A 114 -25.47 13.03 -2.49
CA ALA A 114 -24.94 11.71 -2.14
C ALA A 114 -24.07 11.12 -3.26
N HIS A 115 -24.45 11.40 -4.52
CA HIS A 115 -23.72 10.97 -5.71
C HIS A 115 -22.67 11.99 -6.19
N GLY A 116 -22.39 13.03 -5.40
CA GLY A 116 -21.32 14.00 -5.68
C GLY A 116 -21.54 14.89 -6.91
N LEU A 117 -22.77 14.96 -7.44
CA LEU A 117 -23.09 15.76 -8.63
C LEU A 117 -23.21 17.24 -8.29
N LEU A 118 -24.02 17.56 -7.29
CA LEU A 118 -24.13 18.91 -6.73
C LEU A 118 -23.72 18.88 -5.26
N LEU A 119 -22.66 19.63 -4.94
CA LEU A 119 -22.15 19.76 -3.58
C LEU A 119 -22.82 20.92 -2.84
N GLY A 120 -22.76 20.90 -1.52
CA GLY A 120 -23.18 22.01 -0.67
C GLY A 120 -22.33 23.26 -0.92
N THR A 121 -22.90 24.43 -0.67
CA THR A 121 -22.17 25.71 -0.69
C THR A 121 -21.30 25.88 0.55
N ALA A 122 -21.56 25.09 1.60
CA ALA A 122 -20.73 24.94 2.80
C ALA A 122 -20.90 23.51 3.37
N PRO A 123 -20.08 23.07 4.35
CA PRO A 123 -20.08 21.69 4.85
C PRO A 123 -21.44 21.14 5.29
N GLN A 124 -22.36 21.98 5.77
CA GLN A 124 -23.71 21.59 6.20
C GLN A 124 -24.83 22.45 5.58
N THR A 125 -24.57 23.15 4.45
CA THR A 125 -25.52 24.08 3.81
C THR A 125 -25.55 23.86 2.29
N PHE A 126 -26.74 23.80 1.68
CA PHE A 126 -26.91 23.56 0.25
C PHE A 126 -27.38 24.76 -0.57
N SER A 127 -28.14 25.67 0.05
CA SER A 127 -28.74 26.87 -0.55
C SER A 127 -29.66 26.56 -1.74
N PRO A 128 -30.86 25.96 -1.52
CA PRO A 128 -31.70 25.37 -2.57
C PRO A 128 -32.33 26.40 -3.52
N ASP A 129 -32.78 27.54 -3.00
CA ASP A 129 -33.49 28.57 -3.77
C ASP A 129 -32.55 29.58 -4.44
N MET A 130 -31.24 29.45 -4.20
CA MET A 130 -30.24 30.30 -4.84
C MET A 130 -30.20 30.04 -6.36
N PRO A 131 -30.25 31.10 -7.20
CA PRO A 131 -30.05 30.97 -8.64
C PRO A 131 -28.71 30.34 -9.00
N VAL A 132 -28.71 29.44 -9.99
CA VAL A 132 -27.49 28.83 -10.51
C VAL A 132 -26.86 29.79 -11.51
N THR A 133 -25.58 30.10 -11.32
CA THR A 133 -24.84 30.90 -12.28
C THR A 133 -24.39 30.05 -13.46
N ARG A 134 -24.12 30.69 -14.59
CA ARG A 134 -23.63 30.03 -15.82
C ARG A 134 -22.36 29.20 -15.57
N ALA A 135 -21.44 29.70 -14.75
CA ALA A 135 -20.22 28.99 -14.36
C ALA A 135 -20.50 27.71 -13.53
N MET A 136 -21.46 27.78 -12.59
CA MET A 136 -21.85 26.60 -11.79
C MET A 136 -22.47 25.50 -12.66
N ALA A 137 -23.30 25.87 -13.64
CA ALA A 137 -23.95 24.90 -14.52
C ALA A 137 -22.93 24.11 -15.36
N ALA A 138 -21.88 24.76 -15.87
CA ALA A 138 -20.80 24.11 -16.62
C ALA A 138 -20.08 23.03 -15.81
N VAL A 139 -19.73 23.35 -14.56
CA VAL A 139 -19.05 22.43 -13.64
C VAL A 139 -19.87 21.17 -13.39
N VAL A 140 -21.16 21.33 -13.12
CA VAL A 140 -22.04 20.19 -12.85
C VAL A 140 -22.24 19.34 -14.10
N ALA A 141 -22.44 19.96 -15.27
CA ALA A 141 -22.61 19.24 -16.53
C ALA A 141 -21.39 18.36 -16.86
N VAL A 142 -20.18 18.91 -16.81
CA VAL A 142 -18.95 18.16 -17.12
C VAL A 142 -18.66 17.08 -16.06
N ARG A 143 -18.89 17.37 -14.78
CA ARG A 143 -18.76 16.37 -13.72
C ARG A 143 -19.73 15.20 -13.91
N SER A 144 -20.95 15.45 -14.39
CA SER A 144 -21.95 14.40 -14.63
C SER A 144 -21.58 13.41 -15.74
N LEU A 145 -20.58 13.74 -16.56
CA LEU A 145 -19.95 12.84 -17.55
C LEU A 145 -18.78 12.05 -16.96
N GLY A 146 -18.43 12.27 -15.68
CA GLY A 146 -17.22 11.72 -15.07
C GLY A 146 -15.94 12.48 -15.41
N LEU A 147 -16.03 13.60 -16.14
CA LEU A 147 -14.90 14.38 -16.65
C LEU A 147 -14.46 15.49 -15.68
N GLY A 148 -14.82 15.38 -14.39
CA GLY A 148 -14.50 16.39 -13.37
C GLY A 148 -13.00 16.64 -13.22
N ARG A 149 -12.16 15.60 -13.30
CA ARG A 149 -10.69 15.73 -13.28
C ARG A 149 -10.13 16.38 -14.54
N ALA A 150 -10.68 16.04 -15.70
CA ALA A 150 -10.31 16.71 -16.94
C ALA A 150 -10.66 18.21 -16.88
N ALA A 151 -11.81 18.56 -16.27
CA ALA A 151 -12.20 19.95 -16.07
C ALA A 151 -11.27 20.70 -15.11
N GLU A 152 -10.81 20.05 -14.03
CA GLU A 152 -9.85 20.64 -13.08
C GLU A 152 -8.50 20.93 -13.77
N SER A 153 -8.03 20.02 -14.64
CA SER A 153 -6.79 20.21 -15.41
C SER A 153 -6.81 21.35 -16.43
N LEU A 154 -8.00 21.81 -16.82
CA LEU A 154 -8.20 22.90 -17.78
C LEU A 154 -8.57 24.24 -17.11
N ALA A 155 -8.46 24.35 -15.78
CA ALA A 155 -8.82 25.56 -15.03
C ALA A 155 -8.06 26.82 -15.45
N ALA A 156 -6.83 26.68 -15.96
CA ALA A 156 -6.02 27.80 -16.45
C ALA A 156 -6.14 28.05 -17.97
N ALA A 157 -6.94 27.28 -18.70
CA ALA A 157 -7.06 27.42 -20.15
C ALA A 157 -7.52 28.85 -20.51
N PRO A 158 -6.86 29.53 -21.47
CA PRO A 158 -7.29 30.86 -21.90
C PRO A 158 -8.65 30.72 -22.55
N LEU A 159 -9.67 31.29 -21.91
CA LEU A 159 -11.01 31.29 -22.44
C LEU A 159 -11.13 32.45 -23.41
N PRO A 160 -11.68 32.22 -24.63
CA PRO A 160 -11.68 33.21 -25.70
C PRO A 160 -12.76 34.29 -25.51
N TYR A 161 -12.89 34.82 -24.29
CA TYR A 161 -13.90 35.80 -23.89
C TYR A 161 -13.26 36.94 -23.10
N ARG A 162 -13.75 38.17 -23.33
CA ARG A 162 -13.18 39.39 -22.72
C ARG A 162 -13.40 39.48 -21.21
N ASP A 163 -14.50 38.93 -20.74
CA ASP A 163 -14.79 38.76 -19.31
C ASP A 163 -14.32 37.38 -18.81
N GLY A 164 -13.48 36.69 -19.59
CA GLY A 164 -12.91 35.40 -19.24
C GLY A 164 -12.27 35.44 -17.86
N ASP A 165 -11.62 36.54 -17.48
CA ASP A 165 -10.97 36.74 -16.17
C ASP A 165 -11.96 36.85 -15.00
N LEU A 166 -13.24 37.16 -15.28
CA LEU A 166 -14.29 37.14 -14.25
C LEU A 166 -14.82 35.71 -14.00
N ILE A 167 -14.41 34.71 -14.79
CA ILE A 167 -14.86 33.33 -14.58
C ILE A 167 -14.11 32.76 -13.37
N PRO A 168 -14.81 32.34 -12.30
CA PRO A 168 -14.16 31.82 -11.11
C PRO A 168 -13.28 30.63 -11.44
N ASP A 169 -12.09 30.59 -10.85
CA ASP A 169 -11.06 29.62 -11.20
C ASP A 169 -11.54 28.17 -11.09
N TRP A 170 -12.35 27.86 -10.07
CA TRP A 170 -12.95 26.53 -9.88
C TRP A 170 -13.92 26.10 -11.01
N ALA A 171 -14.37 27.03 -11.84
CA ALA A 171 -15.30 26.77 -12.94
C ALA A 171 -14.67 26.84 -14.33
N ARG A 172 -13.51 27.48 -14.47
CA ARG A 172 -12.91 27.82 -15.77
C ARG A 172 -12.69 26.62 -16.68
N GLY A 173 -12.14 25.53 -16.16
CA GLY A 173 -11.83 24.37 -16.98
C GLY A 173 -13.04 23.52 -17.31
N ALA A 174 -14.05 23.50 -16.44
CA ALA A 174 -15.35 22.96 -16.80
C ALA A 174 -16.05 23.81 -17.85
N VAL A 175 -15.92 25.14 -17.80
CA VAL A 175 -16.37 26.02 -18.88
C VAL A 175 -15.62 25.70 -20.16
N SER A 176 -14.29 25.50 -20.13
CA SER A 176 -13.49 25.11 -21.29
C SER A 176 -13.98 23.80 -21.93
N ILE A 177 -14.13 22.73 -21.14
CA ILE A 177 -14.62 21.44 -21.66
C ILE A 177 -16.06 21.55 -22.16
N ALA A 178 -16.92 22.28 -21.45
CA ALA A 178 -18.29 22.47 -21.88
C ALA A 178 -18.34 23.26 -23.21
N LEU A 179 -17.40 24.16 -23.48
CA LEU A 179 -17.27 24.83 -24.77
C LEU A 179 -16.76 23.87 -25.85
N GLU A 180 -15.73 23.06 -25.55
CA GLU A 180 -15.10 22.13 -26.50
C GLU A 180 -16.05 20.99 -26.91
N LEU A 181 -16.76 20.41 -25.95
CA LEU A 181 -17.80 19.40 -26.20
C LEU A 181 -19.09 20.02 -26.76
N GLY A 182 -19.12 21.34 -26.98
CA GLY A 182 -20.25 22.07 -27.55
C GLY A 182 -21.47 22.20 -26.62
N ILE A 183 -21.34 21.83 -25.35
CA ILE A 183 -22.41 21.83 -24.34
C ILE A 183 -22.84 23.27 -23.97
N MET A 184 -21.90 24.23 -23.90
CA MET A 184 -22.17 25.64 -23.61
C MET A 184 -21.48 26.57 -24.61
N GLN A 185 -21.85 27.87 -24.62
CA GLN A 185 -21.25 28.93 -25.44
C GLN A 185 -21.48 30.33 -24.84
N GLY A 186 -20.61 31.30 -25.15
CA GLY A 186 -20.76 32.72 -24.80
C GLY A 186 -21.46 33.55 -25.89
N SER A 187 -21.57 34.87 -25.69
CA SER A 187 -22.25 35.80 -26.60
C SER A 187 -21.60 37.19 -26.62
N GLY A 188 -21.49 37.80 -27.80
CA GLY A 188 -20.92 39.16 -27.93
C GLY A 188 -19.47 39.30 -27.47
N GLY A 189 -18.71 38.20 -27.49
CA GLY A 189 -17.33 38.16 -26.99
C GLY A 189 -17.20 38.08 -25.47
N VAL A 190 -18.30 37.84 -24.73
CA VAL A 190 -18.31 37.62 -23.26
C VAL A 190 -19.06 36.33 -22.88
N PHE A 191 -18.66 35.70 -21.77
CA PHE A 191 -19.26 34.46 -21.27
C PHE A 191 -20.33 34.67 -20.19
N ARG A 192 -20.17 35.72 -19.37
CA ARG A 192 -21.02 36.14 -18.24
C ARG A 192 -21.11 35.09 -17.12
N PRO A 193 -20.00 34.77 -16.44
CA PRO A 193 -19.92 33.64 -15.51
C PRO A 193 -20.83 33.74 -14.28
N HIS A 194 -21.05 34.95 -13.78
CA HIS A 194 -21.79 35.21 -12.55
C HIS A 194 -23.29 35.45 -12.78
N ASP A 195 -23.70 35.63 -14.04
CA ASP A 195 -25.10 35.84 -14.35
C ASP A 195 -25.89 34.56 -14.06
N PRO A 196 -27.11 34.69 -13.50
CA PRO A 196 -27.98 33.55 -13.30
C PRO A 196 -28.42 32.98 -14.66
N LEU A 197 -28.41 31.66 -14.78
CA LEU A 197 -28.91 30.98 -15.96
C LEU A 197 -30.44 31.04 -15.96
N THR A 198 -31.04 31.49 -17.06
CA THR A 198 -32.50 31.43 -17.19
C THR A 198 -32.96 30.01 -17.48
N ARG A 199 -34.24 29.72 -17.22
CA ARG A 199 -34.82 28.39 -17.47
C ARG A 199 -34.75 27.99 -18.95
N ALA A 200 -34.89 28.94 -19.89
CA ALA A 200 -34.74 28.64 -21.32
C ALA A 200 -33.29 28.31 -21.69
N GLU A 201 -32.31 29.02 -21.15
CA GLU A 201 -30.89 28.72 -21.40
C GLU A 201 -30.47 27.39 -20.78
N GLY A 202 -30.97 27.07 -19.58
CA GLY A 202 -30.71 25.78 -18.92
C GLY A 202 -31.21 24.58 -19.71
N ALA A 203 -32.35 24.70 -20.38
CA ALA A 203 -32.87 23.63 -21.23
C ALA A 203 -31.93 23.30 -22.39
N VAL A 204 -31.40 24.31 -23.07
CA VAL A 204 -30.48 24.11 -24.21
C VAL A 204 -29.18 23.42 -23.79
N VAL A 205 -28.60 23.84 -22.66
CA VAL A 205 -27.33 23.26 -22.17
C VAL A 205 -27.50 21.78 -21.82
N PHE A 206 -28.60 21.43 -21.17
CA PHE A 206 -28.82 20.05 -20.72
C PHE A 206 -29.10 19.10 -21.90
N GLN A 207 -29.83 19.55 -22.93
CA GLN A 207 -30.07 18.74 -24.13
C GLN A 207 -28.76 18.32 -24.81
N ARG A 208 -27.81 19.25 -24.98
CA ARG A 208 -26.53 18.95 -25.64
C ARG A 208 -25.69 17.95 -24.85
N LEU A 209 -25.72 18.05 -23.52
CA LEU A 209 -25.06 17.11 -22.62
C LEU A 209 -25.58 15.68 -22.77
N LEU A 210 -26.89 15.49 -22.98
CA LEU A 210 -27.49 14.17 -23.15
C LEU A 210 -26.91 13.41 -24.32
N HIS A 211 -26.71 14.09 -25.45
CA HIS A 211 -26.26 13.44 -26.69
C HIS A 211 -24.80 12.97 -26.58
N VAL A 212 -23.92 13.74 -25.93
CA VAL A 212 -22.50 13.37 -25.74
C VAL A 212 -22.31 12.10 -24.90
N ALA A 213 -23.15 11.89 -23.88
CA ALA A 213 -22.98 10.76 -22.96
C ALA A 213 -23.25 9.39 -23.59
N GLN A 214 -24.01 9.32 -24.69
CA GLN A 214 -24.48 8.05 -25.25
C GLN A 214 -23.41 7.31 -26.09
N ASP A 215 -22.43 8.02 -26.66
CA ASP A 215 -21.46 7.43 -27.60
C ASP A 215 -20.27 6.70 -26.93
N GLU A 216 -19.89 7.08 -25.71
CA GLU A 216 -18.68 6.54 -25.04
C GLU A 216 -18.89 5.15 -24.41
N VAL A 217 -20.11 4.87 -23.96
CA VAL A 217 -20.49 3.63 -23.26
C VAL A 217 -20.42 2.40 -24.18
N ALA A 218 -20.66 2.57 -25.48
CA ALA A 218 -20.69 1.46 -26.45
C ALA A 218 -19.30 0.83 -26.70
N ARG A 219 -18.22 1.59 -26.57
CA ARG A 219 -16.85 1.12 -26.91
C ARG A 219 -16.21 0.26 -25.82
N GLN A 220 -16.52 0.55 -24.55
CA GLN A 220 -15.90 -0.15 -23.41
C GLN A 220 -16.54 -1.52 -23.14
N ALA A 221 -17.83 -1.67 -23.45
CA ALA A 221 -18.58 -2.92 -23.29
C ALA A 221 -18.01 -4.08 -24.12
N ALA A 222 -17.50 -3.83 -25.33
CA ALA A 222 -17.04 -4.88 -26.24
C ALA A 222 -15.78 -5.65 -25.76
N ARG A 223 -14.95 -5.05 -24.89
CA ARG A 223 -13.69 -5.67 -24.40
C ARG A 223 -13.87 -6.55 -23.16
N ALA A 224 -14.77 -6.15 -22.26
CA ALA A 224 -15.04 -6.87 -21.00
C ALA A 224 -15.61 -8.29 -21.22
N VAL A 225 -16.29 -8.47 -22.35
CA VAL A 225 -17.11 -9.64 -22.67
C VAL A 225 -16.30 -10.91 -23.01
N LYS A 226 -15.03 -10.78 -23.41
CA LYS A 226 -14.19 -11.92 -23.85
C LYS A 226 -13.72 -12.85 -22.70
N ASN A 227 -13.79 -12.40 -21.44
CA ASN A 227 -13.08 -13.05 -20.32
C ASN A 227 -13.98 -13.58 -19.17
N LEU A 228 -15.30 -13.77 -19.32
CA LEU A 228 -16.24 -14.07 -18.21
C LEU A 228 -16.10 -15.47 -17.53
N SER A 229 -16.08 -15.50 -16.18
CA SER A 229 -16.13 -16.66 -15.27
C SER A 229 -17.37 -16.62 -14.36
N VAL A 230 -17.94 -17.78 -13.96
CA VAL A 230 -19.16 -17.86 -13.13
C VAL A 230 -19.03 -18.97 -12.08
N GLU A 231 -19.38 -18.68 -10.82
CA GLU A 231 -19.29 -19.58 -9.66
C GLU A 231 -20.54 -19.48 -8.77
N ALA A 232 -20.93 -20.57 -8.08
CA ALA A 232 -22.06 -20.62 -7.15
C ALA A 232 -21.63 -21.18 -5.78
N SER A 233 -22.10 -20.58 -4.68
CA SER A 233 -21.82 -21.06 -3.32
C SER A 233 -22.98 -20.81 -2.34
N PRO A 234 -23.45 -21.83 -1.60
CA PRO A 234 -23.13 -23.26 -1.79
C PRO A 234 -23.74 -23.81 -3.10
N ALA A 235 -23.20 -24.91 -3.62
CA ALA A 235 -23.70 -25.55 -4.85
C ALA A 235 -25.06 -26.27 -4.65
N ALA A 236 -25.50 -26.46 -3.40
CA ALA A 236 -26.79 -27.03 -3.05
C ALA A 236 -27.41 -26.34 -1.81
N VAL A 237 -28.74 -26.17 -1.77
CA VAL A 237 -29.48 -25.40 -0.73
C VAL A 237 -30.82 -26.04 -0.35
N ALA A 238 -31.38 -25.78 0.83
CA ALA A 238 -32.73 -26.24 1.18
C ALA A 238 -33.84 -25.36 0.55
N VAL A 239 -35.07 -25.86 0.49
CA VAL A 239 -36.24 -25.11 0.02
C VAL A 239 -36.46 -23.92 0.94
N GLY A 240 -36.53 -22.74 0.35
CA GLY A 240 -36.56 -21.49 1.12
C GLY A 240 -35.18 -20.98 1.55
N GLU A 241 -34.07 -21.64 1.24
CA GLU A 241 -32.72 -21.10 1.43
C GLU A 241 -32.12 -20.53 0.14
N THR A 242 -31.06 -19.72 0.29
CA THR A 242 -30.49 -18.91 -0.79
C THR A 242 -29.05 -19.32 -1.14
N ALA A 243 -28.76 -19.59 -2.42
CA ALA A 243 -27.42 -19.77 -2.99
C ALA A 243 -26.94 -18.48 -3.67
N LEU A 244 -25.65 -18.12 -3.56
CA LEU A 244 -25.11 -16.94 -4.25
C LEU A 244 -24.36 -17.33 -5.52
N VAL A 245 -24.78 -16.79 -6.66
CA VAL A 245 -24.17 -16.95 -7.99
C VAL A 245 -23.46 -15.68 -8.39
N LYS A 246 -22.17 -15.76 -8.72
CA LYS A 246 -21.34 -14.62 -9.12
C LYS A 246 -20.79 -14.82 -10.52
N GLY A 247 -20.82 -13.76 -11.35
CA GLY A 247 -20.17 -13.72 -12.66
C GLY A 247 -19.11 -12.62 -12.71
N TRP A 248 -17.85 -12.95 -12.98
CA TRP A 248 -16.73 -12.00 -13.03
C TRP A 248 -15.75 -12.33 -14.18
N PRO A 249 -15.15 -11.34 -14.86
CA PRO A 249 -14.04 -11.58 -15.77
C PRO A 249 -12.86 -12.25 -15.04
N LYS A 250 -12.23 -13.26 -15.66
CA LYS A 250 -11.22 -14.16 -15.08
C LYS A 250 -10.01 -13.44 -14.46
N ASP A 251 -9.72 -12.21 -14.87
CA ASP A 251 -8.57 -11.41 -14.49
C ASP A 251 -8.86 -10.38 -13.39
N GLY A 252 -10.11 -10.31 -12.90
CA GLY A 252 -10.46 -9.48 -11.73
C GLY A 252 -10.26 -7.98 -11.89
N ARG A 253 -9.95 -7.49 -13.11
CA ARG A 253 -9.85 -6.07 -13.44
C ARG A 253 -11.26 -5.53 -13.68
N GLY A 254 -11.66 -4.48 -12.96
CA GLY A 254 -13.00 -3.88 -13.08
C GLY A 254 -13.21 -3.24 -14.44
N TYR A 255 -14.00 -3.87 -15.30
CA TYR A 255 -14.49 -3.27 -16.54
C TYR A 255 -15.76 -2.45 -16.26
N ILE A 256 -15.92 -1.30 -16.93
CA ILE A 256 -17.16 -0.53 -16.87
C ILE A 256 -18.16 -1.16 -17.83
N LEU A 257 -19.15 -1.88 -17.29
CA LEU A 257 -20.26 -2.42 -18.08
C LEU A 257 -21.37 -1.36 -18.20
N PRO A 258 -22.07 -1.31 -19.34
CA PRO A 258 -23.16 -0.35 -19.58
C PRO A 258 -24.37 -0.56 -18.64
N ALA A 259 -24.50 -1.76 -18.08
CA ALA A 259 -25.51 -2.14 -17.09
C ALA A 259 -25.00 -3.31 -16.23
N PRO A 260 -25.58 -3.55 -15.03
CA PRO A 260 -25.28 -4.73 -14.22
C PRO A 260 -25.52 -6.04 -15.00
N LEU A 261 -24.81 -7.10 -14.65
CA LEU A 261 -25.04 -8.42 -15.25
C LEU A 261 -26.49 -8.85 -15.03
N SER A 262 -27.08 -9.45 -16.06
CA SER A 262 -28.41 -10.05 -15.97
C SER A 262 -28.29 -11.52 -15.59
N PHE A 263 -29.16 -11.97 -14.68
CA PHE A 263 -29.23 -13.33 -14.20
C PHE A 263 -30.58 -13.93 -14.56
N SER A 264 -30.60 -15.19 -14.99
CA SER A 264 -31.83 -15.94 -15.25
C SER A 264 -31.69 -17.37 -14.78
N ALA A 265 -32.79 -18.00 -14.38
CA ALA A 265 -32.80 -19.39 -13.92
C ALA A 265 -33.87 -20.20 -14.67
N SER A 266 -33.67 -21.51 -14.83
CA SER A 266 -34.63 -22.43 -15.46
C SER A 266 -35.89 -22.66 -14.62
N GLY A 267 -35.89 -22.20 -13.36
CA GLY A 267 -36.98 -22.25 -12.39
C GLY A 267 -36.50 -21.69 -11.05
N GLY A 268 -37.40 -21.38 -10.10
CA GLY A 268 -37.06 -20.66 -8.86
C GLY A 268 -36.93 -19.14 -9.06
N THR A 269 -36.58 -18.42 -8.00
CA THR A 269 -36.37 -16.96 -7.99
C THR A 269 -34.88 -16.63 -7.87
N ILE A 270 -34.36 -15.82 -8.79
CA ILE A 270 -33.02 -15.25 -8.68
C ILE A 270 -33.09 -13.72 -8.66
N THR A 271 -32.34 -13.11 -7.75
CA THR A 271 -32.26 -11.65 -7.65
C THR A 271 -31.15 -11.10 -8.55
N PRO A 272 -31.19 -9.80 -8.91
CA PRO A 272 -30.17 -9.17 -9.75
C PRO A 272 -28.75 -9.18 -9.17
N ASP A 273 -28.57 -9.34 -7.86
CA ASP A 273 -27.27 -9.52 -7.19
C ASP A 273 -26.80 -10.99 -7.17
N GLY A 274 -27.53 -11.88 -7.83
CA GLY A 274 -27.15 -13.27 -8.04
C GLY A 274 -27.61 -14.24 -6.96
N ARG A 275 -28.51 -13.85 -6.05
CA ARG A 275 -29.04 -14.76 -5.01
C ARG A 275 -30.19 -15.58 -5.56
N PHE A 276 -30.03 -16.90 -5.55
CA PHE A 276 -30.98 -17.88 -6.05
C PHE A 276 -31.69 -18.62 -4.91
N GLN A 277 -33.01 -18.77 -4.98
CA GLN A 277 -33.84 -19.52 -4.05
C GLN A 277 -34.93 -20.27 -4.83
N ALA A 278 -35.26 -21.49 -4.43
CA ALA A 278 -36.39 -22.23 -5.01
C ALA A 278 -37.43 -22.59 -3.96
N ALA A 279 -38.70 -22.58 -4.38
CA ALA A 279 -39.85 -22.87 -3.53
C ALA A 279 -40.18 -24.38 -3.43
N LYS A 280 -39.50 -25.22 -4.22
CA LYS A 280 -39.63 -26.69 -4.23
C LYS A 280 -38.30 -27.34 -4.57
N GLY A 281 -38.08 -28.57 -4.12
CA GLY A 281 -36.85 -29.32 -4.38
C GLY A 281 -36.64 -29.66 -5.87
N GLY A 282 -35.39 -29.80 -6.31
CA GLY A 282 -35.03 -30.10 -7.71
C GLY A 282 -33.68 -29.54 -8.16
N THR A 283 -33.29 -29.75 -9.42
CA THR A 283 -32.06 -29.17 -10.01
C THR A 283 -32.39 -28.05 -11.00
N TYR A 284 -31.68 -26.93 -10.88
CA TYR A 284 -31.95 -25.68 -11.61
C TYR A 284 -30.69 -25.18 -12.31
N GLN A 285 -30.84 -24.64 -13.53
CA GLN A 285 -29.76 -24.00 -14.29
C GLN A 285 -29.85 -22.49 -14.15
N VAL A 286 -28.76 -21.83 -13.79
CA VAL A 286 -28.66 -20.38 -13.65
C VAL A 286 -27.68 -19.82 -14.68
N THR A 287 -28.15 -18.88 -15.49
CA THR A 287 -27.39 -18.23 -16.57
C THR A 287 -27.10 -16.76 -16.25
N VAL A 288 -25.87 -16.32 -16.52
CA VAL A 288 -25.41 -14.93 -16.41
C VAL A 288 -25.19 -14.38 -17.83
N ALA A 289 -25.76 -13.22 -18.14
CA ALA A 289 -25.68 -12.56 -19.44
C ALA A 289 -25.38 -11.06 -19.32
N VAL A 290 -24.69 -10.49 -20.31
CA VAL A 290 -24.37 -9.04 -20.35
C VAL A 290 -25.47 -8.29 -21.13
N PRO A 291 -26.23 -7.38 -20.50
CA PRO A 291 -27.36 -6.71 -21.17
C PRO A 291 -26.94 -5.90 -22.39
N GLY A 292 -27.77 -5.92 -23.44
CA GLY A 292 -27.50 -5.24 -24.70
C GLY A 292 -26.49 -5.97 -25.62
N THR A 293 -26.07 -7.18 -25.27
CA THR A 293 -25.15 -8.02 -26.07
C THR A 293 -25.67 -9.46 -26.22
N SER A 294 -25.03 -10.27 -27.07
CA SER A 294 -25.40 -11.68 -27.32
C SER A 294 -24.72 -12.71 -26.40
N VAL A 295 -23.94 -12.30 -25.40
CA VAL A 295 -23.04 -13.20 -24.62
C VAL A 295 -23.64 -13.65 -23.27
N LYS A 296 -23.53 -14.96 -22.97
CA LYS A 296 -24.09 -15.62 -21.76
C LYS A 296 -23.30 -16.87 -21.29
N LYS A 297 -23.38 -17.25 -20.00
CA LYS A 297 -22.74 -18.45 -19.39
C LYS A 297 -23.57 -19.05 -18.24
N THR A 298 -23.58 -20.37 -18.06
CA THR A 298 -24.54 -21.08 -17.18
C THR A 298 -23.86 -22.00 -16.14
N VAL A 299 -24.44 -22.10 -14.93
CA VAL A 299 -24.06 -23.01 -13.82
C VAL A 299 -25.29 -23.73 -13.25
N THR A 300 -25.09 -24.88 -12.57
CA THR A 300 -26.18 -25.74 -12.05
C THR A 300 -26.25 -25.71 -10.51
N ILE A 301 -27.47 -25.68 -9.93
CA ILE A 301 -27.73 -25.65 -8.47
C ILE A 301 -28.81 -26.69 -8.12
N THR A 302 -28.65 -27.42 -6.99
CA THR A 302 -29.63 -28.41 -6.50
C THR A 302 -30.32 -27.95 -5.20
N VAL A 303 -31.65 -28.12 -5.09
CA VAL A 303 -32.48 -27.70 -3.95
C VAL A 303 -33.25 -28.86 -3.31
N TYR A 304 -33.39 -28.92 -1.99
CA TYR A 304 -34.05 -30.03 -1.24
C TYR A 304 -35.20 -29.57 -0.31
N GLU A 305 -36.32 -30.29 -0.17
CA GLU A 305 -37.48 -29.89 0.69
C GLU A 305 -37.23 -30.09 2.20
N THR A 306 -37.53 -29.08 3.05
CA THR A 306 -37.37 -29.16 4.51
C THR A 306 -38.51 -29.96 5.17
N ALA A 307 -38.21 -31.11 5.76
CA ALA A 307 -39.09 -31.84 6.67
C ALA A 307 -38.72 -31.54 8.14
N SER A 308 -39.70 -31.57 9.05
CA SER A 308 -39.44 -31.70 10.50
C SER A 308 -38.60 -32.95 10.71
N PHE A 309 -37.39 -32.84 11.27
CA PHE A 309 -36.53 -34.00 11.46
C PHE A 309 -36.32 -34.33 12.94
N VAL A 310 -36.35 -35.64 13.20
CA VAL A 310 -35.91 -36.27 14.44
C VAL A 310 -34.41 -36.50 14.30
N VAL A 311 -33.59 -35.89 15.17
CA VAL A 311 -32.16 -36.20 15.21
C VAL A 311 -31.96 -37.37 16.17
N GLY A 312 -31.74 -38.55 15.58
CA GLY A 312 -31.27 -39.77 16.25
C GLY A 312 -32.36 -40.71 16.78
N GLU A 313 -32.57 -41.84 16.11
CA GLU A 313 -32.81 -43.11 16.81
C GLU A 313 -31.48 -43.86 16.84
N GLY A 314 -30.96 -44.13 18.04
CA GLY A 314 -29.80 -45.00 18.24
C GLY A 314 -28.60 -44.37 18.94
N LEU A 315 -28.64 -44.27 20.27
CA LEU A 315 -27.52 -44.82 21.04
C LEU A 315 -27.87 -46.29 21.32
N PRO A 316 -26.87 -47.18 21.54
CA PRO A 316 -27.15 -48.47 22.14
C PRO A 316 -27.98 -48.24 23.42
N PRO A 317 -28.90 -49.16 23.77
CA PRO A 317 -29.60 -49.15 25.05
C PRO A 317 -28.66 -48.90 26.22
N ALA A 318 -28.49 -47.64 26.64
CA ALA A 318 -27.67 -47.32 27.79
C ALA A 318 -28.49 -47.70 29.03
N VAL A 319 -27.93 -48.55 29.89
CA VAL A 319 -28.49 -48.82 31.22
C VAL A 319 -28.14 -47.62 32.09
N LEU A 320 -29.00 -46.61 32.07
CA LEU A 320 -28.82 -45.40 32.85
C LEU A 320 -29.03 -45.67 34.35
N PRO A 321 -28.20 -45.12 35.25
CA PRO A 321 -28.23 -45.44 36.68
C PRO A 321 -29.43 -44.80 37.42
N GLU A 322 -29.86 -45.39 38.54
CA GLU A 322 -30.98 -44.89 39.38
C GLU A 322 -30.64 -43.62 40.19
N ARG A 323 -29.36 -43.29 40.31
CA ARG A 323 -28.90 -42.08 41.02
C ARG A 323 -28.91 -40.88 40.08
N PRO A 324 -29.12 -39.65 40.59
CA PRO A 324 -28.99 -38.45 39.77
C PRO A 324 -27.62 -38.41 39.07
N PHE A 325 -27.64 -38.13 37.77
CA PHE A 325 -26.43 -37.98 36.96
C PHE A 325 -26.59 -36.80 36.02
N GLU A 326 -25.45 -36.21 35.62
CA GLU A 326 -25.45 -35.14 34.62
C GLU A 326 -25.21 -35.71 33.23
N LEU A 327 -26.04 -35.30 32.28
CA LEU A 327 -25.90 -35.58 30.87
C LEU A 327 -25.56 -34.28 30.14
N ALA A 328 -24.38 -34.20 29.54
CA ALA A 328 -23.99 -33.08 28.69
C ALA A 328 -24.22 -33.42 27.22
N VAL A 329 -24.83 -32.50 26.49
CA VAL A 329 -25.14 -32.60 25.05
C VAL A 329 -24.37 -31.51 24.30
N ALA A 330 -23.54 -31.93 23.34
CA ALA A 330 -22.75 -31.04 22.47
C ALA A 330 -23.45 -30.78 21.13
N PHE A 331 -23.30 -29.57 20.60
CA PHE A 331 -23.75 -29.23 19.24
C PHE A 331 -22.55 -29.07 18.31
N LEU A 332 -22.42 -29.97 17.34
CA LEU A 332 -21.27 -30.03 16.43
C LEU A 332 -21.61 -29.51 15.02
N THR A 333 -20.61 -28.88 14.39
CA THR A 333 -20.59 -28.60 12.95
C THR A 333 -20.25 -29.86 12.15
N GLU A 334 -20.44 -29.87 10.83
CA GLU A 334 -20.08 -30.99 9.94
C GLU A 334 -18.61 -31.46 10.05
N LYS A 335 -17.73 -30.65 10.63
CA LYS A 335 -16.31 -30.97 10.87
C LYS A 335 -16.04 -31.53 12.28
N GLY A 336 -17.08 -31.85 13.06
CA GLY A 336 -16.95 -32.37 14.42
C GLY A 336 -16.55 -31.34 15.48
N ALA A 337 -16.55 -30.04 15.14
CA ALA A 337 -16.22 -28.96 16.08
C ALA A 337 -17.47 -28.37 16.73
N VAL A 338 -17.40 -28.04 18.02
CA VAL A 338 -18.48 -27.39 18.78
C VAL A 338 -18.87 -26.07 18.11
N ASN A 339 -20.16 -25.87 17.83
CA ASN A 339 -20.68 -24.66 17.23
C ASN A 339 -20.84 -23.55 18.29
N PRO A 340 -19.97 -22.50 18.32
CA PRO A 340 -20.03 -21.48 19.35
C PRO A 340 -21.13 -20.44 19.11
N ARG A 341 -21.84 -20.48 17.96
CA ARG A 341 -22.86 -19.48 17.61
C ARG A 341 -24.19 -19.69 18.32
N GLU A 342 -24.42 -20.84 18.96
CA GLU A 342 -25.70 -21.20 19.58
C GLU A 342 -25.75 -21.02 21.10
N ASN A 343 -25.11 -19.98 21.61
CA ASN A 343 -24.91 -19.70 23.03
C ASN A 343 -26.17 -19.42 23.87
N ARG A 344 -27.38 -19.54 23.30
CA ARG A 344 -28.66 -19.21 23.94
C ARG A 344 -29.86 -20.04 23.44
N ALA A 345 -29.65 -21.12 22.66
CA ALA A 345 -30.75 -21.95 22.18
C ALA A 345 -31.39 -22.73 23.34
N GLN A 346 -32.73 -22.85 23.32
CA GLN A 346 -33.44 -23.73 24.25
C GLN A 346 -33.41 -25.15 23.70
N VAL A 347 -32.94 -26.08 24.52
CA VAL A 347 -32.77 -27.48 24.13
C VAL A 347 -33.72 -28.34 24.93
N THR A 348 -34.48 -29.16 24.23
CA THR A 348 -35.43 -30.11 24.83
C THR A 348 -34.93 -31.53 24.63
N LEU A 349 -34.73 -32.24 25.73
CA LEU A 349 -34.43 -33.68 25.77
C LEU A 349 -35.68 -34.43 26.21
N THR A 350 -36.17 -35.34 25.38
CA THR A 350 -37.28 -36.23 25.70
C THR A 350 -36.75 -37.66 25.85
N LEU A 351 -37.04 -38.31 26.98
CA LEU A 351 -36.75 -39.71 27.25
C LEU A 351 -38.04 -40.52 27.18
N GLU A 352 -38.08 -41.53 26.33
CA GLU A 352 -39.22 -42.43 26.10
C GLU A 352 -38.85 -43.85 26.52
N ARG A 353 -39.75 -44.52 27.25
CA ARG A 353 -39.62 -45.94 27.61
C ARG A 353 -40.93 -46.64 27.34
N GLU A 354 -40.85 -47.85 26.79
CA GLU A 354 -42.01 -48.66 26.49
C GLU A 354 -42.87 -48.90 27.75
N GLY A 355 -44.18 -48.67 27.64
CA GLY A 355 -45.13 -48.77 28.75
C GLY A 355 -45.10 -47.64 29.79
N HIS A 356 -44.29 -46.59 29.60
CA HIS A 356 -44.17 -45.45 30.53
C HIS A 356 -44.36 -44.10 29.82
N ALA A 357 -44.85 -43.09 30.55
CA ALA A 357 -45.00 -41.75 30.00
C ALA A 357 -43.63 -41.11 29.67
N PRO A 358 -43.49 -40.40 28.53
CA PRO A 358 -42.26 -39.69 28.19
C PRO A 358 -41.87 -38.65 29.24
N GLN A 359 -40.57 -38.56 29.55
CA GLN A 359 -40.02 -37.54 30.43
C GLN A 359 -39.32 -36.46 29.62
N VAL A 360 -39.59 -35.19 29.92
CA VAL A 360 -39.07 -34.06 29.15
C VAL A 360 -38.23 -33.17 30.07
N TYR A 361 -37.01 -32.88 29.62
CA TYR A 361 -36.05 -32.02 30.30
C TYR A 361 -35.68 -30.85 29.39
N THR A 362 -35.49 -29.67 29.96
CA THR A 362 -35.11 -28.47 29.21
C THR A 362 -33.87 -27.83 29.81
N ALA A 363 -32.96 -27.38 28.95
CA ALA A 363 -31.75 -26.67 29.33
C ALA A 363 -31.45 -25.56 28.32
N THR A 364 -30.68 -24.55 28.75
CA THR A 364 -30.21 -23.49 27.85
C THR A 364 -28.77 -23.79 27.45
N ALA A 365 -28.48 -23.74 26.14
CA ALA A 365 -27.14 -23.99 25.66
C ALA A 365 -26.18 -22.85 26.05
N LYS A 366 -24.99 -23.18 26.56
CA LYS A 366 -23.91 -22.26 26.91
C LYS A 366 -22.56 -22.82 26.43
N GLY A 367 -21.88 -22.07 25.58
CA GLY A 367 -20.63 -22.46 24.91
C GLY A 367 -20.80 -23.47 23.77
N GLY A 368 -22.01 -23.68 23.25
CA GLY A 368 -22.32 -24.79 22.33
C GLY A 368 -22.62 -26.13 23.03
N TRP A 369 -22.95 -26.08 24.32
CA TRP A 369 -23.25 -27.23 25.19
C TRP A 369 -24.54 -27.03 25.97
N ALA A 370 -25.32 -28.08 26.21
CA ALA A 370 -26.45 -28.08 27.15
C ALA A 370 -26.28 -29.22 28.18
N SER A 371 -26.39 -28.90 29.47
CA SER A 371 -26.30 -29.89 30.55
C SER A 371 -27.67 -30.16 31.17
N PHE A 372 -27.98 -31.42 31.40
CA PHE A 372 -29.21 -31.89 32.02
C PHE A 372 -28.88 -32.68 33.28
N THR A 373 -29.53 -32.37 34.40
CA THR A 373 -29.52 -33.24 35.58
C THR A 373 -30.71 -34.18 35.47
N LEU A 374 -30.45 -35.48 35.34
CA LEU A 374 -31.47 -36.50 35.11
C LEU A 374 -31.74 -37.30 36.39
N SER A 375 -33.00 -37.64 36.62
CA SER A 375 -33.42 -38.53 37.71
C SER A 375 -34.45 -39.52 37.19
N LEU A 376 -34.03 -40.76 36.97
CA LEU A 376 -34.87 -41.78 36.34
C LEU A 376 -35.69 -42.56 37.37
N PRO A 377 -36.95 -42.91 37.06
CA PRO A 377 -37.85 -43.56 38.02
C PRO A 377 -37.56 -45.06 38.20
N SER A 378 -36.88 -45.70 37.25
CA SER A 378 -36.40 -47.10 37.35
C SER A 378 -35.40 -47.45 36.24
N PRO A 379 -34.58 -48.51 36.41
CA PRO A 379 -33.60 -48.97 35.43
C PRO A 379 -34.31 -49.52 34.19
N GLY A 380 -33.75 -49.27 33.02
CA GLY A 380 -34.27 -49.80 31.77
C GLY A 380 -33.66 -49.13 30.55
N VAL A 381 -34.11 -49.57 29.39
CA VAL A 381 -33.72 -49.01 28.09
C VAL A 381 -34.60 -47.81 27.80
N TYR A 382 -34.00 -46.63 27.74
CA TYR A 382 -34.68 -45.39 27.34
C TYR A 382 -34.25 -45.02 25.92
N ARG A 383 -35.21 -44.71 25.06
CA ARG A 383 -34.95 -43.96 23.83
C ARG A 383 -34.93 -42.49 24.19
N TYR A 384 -34.07 -41.73 23.55
CA TYR A 384 -34.04 -40.28 23.75
C TYR A 384 -34.22 -39.56 22.43
N ARG A 385 -34.80 -38.38 22.49
CA ARG A 385 -34.95 -37.45 21.37
C ARG A 385 -34.53 -36.07 21.82
N VAL A 386 -33.60 -35.46 21.11
CA VAL A 386 -33.21 -34.07 21.34
C VAL A 386 -33.80 -33.21 20.24
N SER A 387 -34.40 -32.09 20.62
CA SER A 387 -34.92 -31.11 19.67
C SER A 387 -34.55 -29.70 20.09
N SER A 388 -34.29 -28.86 19.09
CA SER A 388 -34.07 -27.43 19.26
C SER A 388 -34.57 -26.72 17.98
N PRO A 389 -35.41 -25.68 18.10
CA PRO A 389 -35.91 -24.94 16.93
C PRO A 389 -34.78 -24.19 16.22
N GLY A 390 -34.58 -24.43 14.92
CA GLY A 390 -33.70 -23.63 14.05
C GLY A 390 -32.35 -24.23 13.65
N LEU A 391 -32.07 -25.49 14.02
CA LEU A 391 -30.95 -26.26 13.45
C LEU A 391 -31.38 -26.85 12.09
N GLY A 392 -30.54 -26.76 11.05
CA GLY A 392 -30.73 -27.46 9.78
C GLY A 392 -30.25 -28.92 9.85
N GLU A 393 -30.50 -29.75 8.83
CA GLU A 393 -30.22 -31.21 8.77
C GLU A 393 -28.76 -31.65 9.07
N LYS A 394 -27.84 -30.71 9.30
CA LYS A 394 -26.40 -30.94 9.43
C LYS A 394 -25.85 -30.67 10.83
N ALA A 395 -26.67 -30.83 11.88
CA ALA A 395 -26.16 -30.97 13.23
C ALA A 395 -25.47 -32.34 13.35
N GLY A 396 -24.14 -32.34 13.38
CA GLY A 396 -23.34 -33.56 13.58
C GLY A 396 -23.66 -34.23 14.92
N GLU A 397 -23.40 -35.54 14.99
CA GLU A 397 -23.66 -36.47 16.10
C GLU A 397 -23.79 -35.83 17.50
N ILE A 398 -24.90 -36.18 18.18
CA ILE A 398 -25.10 -35.93 19.60
C ILE A 398 -24.25 -36.94 20.37
N LEU A 399 -23.22 -36.48 21.08
CA LEU A 399 -22.39 -37.31 21.94
C LEU A 399 -22.74 -37.05 23.41
N ALA A 400 -23.27 -38.09 24.07
CA ALA A 400 -23.45 -38.14 25.51
C ALA A 400 -22.13 -38.54 26.18
N VAL A 401 -21.64 -37.74 27.12
CA VAL A 401 -20.51 -38.13 28.00
C VAL A 401 -21.09 -38.62 29.31
N GLU A 402 -20.94 -39.92 29.59
CA GLU A 402 -21.57 -40.59 30.75
C GLU A 402 -20.70 -40.62 32.03
N GLU A 403 -19.43 -40.16 32.04
CA GLU A 403 -18.57 -40.30 33.23
C GLU A 403 -17.70 -39.07 33.63
N PRO A 404 -17.40 -38.87 34.94
CA PRO A 404 -16.65 -37.72 35.45
C PRO A 404 -15.13 -37.81 35.19
N LEU A 405 -14.53 -36.75 34.64
CA LEU A 405 -13.11 -36.61 34.27
C LEU A 405 -12.12 -36.99 35.40
N GLY A 406 -11.09 -37.78 35.06
CA GLY A 406 -9.93 -38.14 35.92
C GLY A 406 -8.74 -37.18 35.79
N LYS A 407 -7.68 -37.39 36.59
CA LYS A 407 -6.51 -36.50 36.82
C LYS A 407 -5.80 -36.00 35.54
N VAL A 408 -5.13 -34.85 35.63
CA VAL A 408 -4.31 -34.24 34.55
C VAL A 408 -2.82 -34.43 34.81
N GLU A 409 -2.08 -34.90 33.80
CA GLU A 409 -0.61 -34.93 33.81
C GLU A 409 -0.05 -34.01 32.73
N ALA A 410 0.87 -33.12 33.10
CA ALA A 410 1.44 -32.15 32.18
C ALA A 410 2.96 -32.16 32.24
N PHE A 411 3.59 -32.05 31.07
CA PHE A 411 5.03 -32.24 30.88
C PHE A 411 5.63 -30.98 30.25
N LEU A 412 6.71 -30.47 30.85
CA LEU A 412 7.58 -29.52 30.16
C LEU A 412 8.54 -30.31 29.27
N GLU A 413 8.73 -29.89 28.03
CA GLU A 413 9.72 -30.53 27.14
C GLU A 413 11.17 -30.32 27.61
N LYS A 414 11.41 -29.43 28.59
CA LYS A 414 12.75 -29.08 29.08
C LYS A 414 12.82 -29.10 30.61
N ASP A 415 13.83 -29.78 31.13
CA ASP A 415 14.15 -29.84 32.56
C ASP A 415 14.78 -28.54 33.09
N ARG A 416 15.07 -27.56 32.23
CA ARG A 416 15.74 -26.30 32.59
C ARG A 416 15.14 -25.12 31.82
N LEU A 417 14.83 -24.05 32.54
CA LEU A 417 14.28 -22.81 32.00
C LEU A 417 15.33 -21.70 32.04
N PRO A 418 15.83 -21.19 30.89
CA PRO A 418 16.73 -20.03 30.92
C PRO A 418 15.97 -18.78 31.38
N MET A 419 16.60 -17.97 32.23
CA MET A 419 15.98 -16.75 32.76
C MET A 419 15.61 -15.77 31.63
N GLY A 420 14.35 -15.35 31.58
CA GLY A 420 13.83 -14.42 30.57
C GLY A 420 13.55 -15.05 29.19
N VAL A 421 13.69 -16.36 29.02
CA VAL A 421 13.41 -17.06 27.75
C VAL A 421 12.07 -17.80 27.83
N ALA A 422 11.23 -17.61 26.81
CA ALA A 422 9.89 -18.19 26.72
C ALA A 422 9.95 -19.63 26.15
N VAL A 423 9.42 -20.64 26.87
CA VAL A 423 9.47 -22.07 26.48
C VAL A 423 8.04 -22.67 26.39
N PRO A 424 7.70 -23.44 25.32
CA PRO A 424 6.39 -24.08 25.18
C PRO A 424 6.16 -25.24 26.16
N VAL A 425 4.89 -25.54 26.49
CA VAL A 425 4.49 -26.61 27.43
C VAL A 425 3.52 -27.58 26.75
N THR A 426 3.67 -28.88 26.96
CA THR A 426 2.81 -29.92 26.39
C THR A 426 2.01 -30.64 27.48
N VAL A 427 0.69 -30.81 27.29
CA VAL A 427 -0.22 -31.39 28.31
C VAL A 427 -0.92 -32.64 27.79
N THR A 428 -1.12 -33.66 28.65
CA THR A 428 -1.88 -34.89 28.35
C THR A 428 -2.97 -35.19 29.41
N LEU A 429 -4.23 -35.41 29.01
CA LEU A 429 -5.32 -35.78 29.94
C LEU A 429 -5.43 -37.30 30.11
N LYS A 430 -5.74 -37.77 31.32
CA LYS A 430 -5.92 -39.20 31.64
C LYS A 430 -7.20 -39.48 32.43
N ASP A 431 -7.76 -40.69 32.35
CA ASP A 431 -8.89 -41.14 33.17
C ASP A 431 -8.47 -41.53 34.60
N ARG A 432 -9.39 -42.02 35.43
CA ARG A 432 -9.09 -42.40 36.83
C ARG A 432 -8.18 -43.63 36.92
N GLU A 433 -8.14 -44.42 35.87
CA GLU A 433 -7.34 -45.63 35.68
C GLU A 433 -5.96 -45.34 35.06
N GLY A 434 -5.69 -44.07 34.71
CA GLY A 434 -4.40 -43.59 34.21
C GLY A 434 -4.19 -43.74 32.71
N GLN A 435 -5.24 -44.06 31.93
CA GLN A 435 -5.18 -44.16 30.48
C GLN A 435 -5.36 -42.79 29.81
N PRO A 436 -4.65 -42.48 28.71
CA PRO A 436 -4.85 -41.25 27.96
C PRO A 436 -6.31 -41.10 27.51
N LEU A 437 -6.92 -39.99 27.88
CA LEU A 437 -8.31 -39.70 27.58
C LEU A 437 -8.37 -39.16 26.15
N ALA A 438 -8.85 -39.99 25.21
CA ALA A 438 -9.06 -39.59 23.84
C ALA A 438 -10.25 -38.62 23.76
N LEU A 439 -9.96 -37.33 23.86
CA LEU A 439 -10.98 -36.31 23.65
C LEU A 439 -11.34 -36.24 22.17
N ALA A 440 -12.59 -36.52 21.82
CA ALA A 440 -13.07 -36.38 20.44
C ALA A 440 -13.12 -34.92 19.94
N PHE A 441 -12.83 -33.92 20.78
CA PHE A 441 -12.92 -32.49 20.46
C PHE A 441 -12.05 -31.61 21.38
N PRO A 442 -11.82 -30.32 21.03
CA PRO A 442 -10.89 -29.48 21.77
C PRO A 442 -11.39 -28.84 23.08
N VAL A 443 -10.54 -28.82 24.12
CA VAL A 443 -10.78 -28.24 25.46
C VAL A 443 -9.83 -27.08 25.73
N ARG A 444 -10.32 -25.94 26.24
CA ARG A 444 -9.49 -24.78 26.65
C ARG A 444 -8.86 -25.00 28.04
N LEU A 445 -7.59 -24.62 28.18
CA LEU A 445 -6.81 -24.70 29.42
C LEU A 445 -6.30 -23.32 29.85
N ASN A 446 -6.43 -23.01 31.14
CA ASN A 446 -5.74 -21.89 31.79
C ASN A 446 -4.54 -22.41 32.59
N LEU A 447 -3.39 -21.72 32.50
CA LEU A 447 -2.23 -21.95 33.37
C LEU A 447 -2.16 -20.82 34.40
N ALA A 448 -2.14 -21.18 35.68
CA ALA A 448 -1.75 -20.26 36.75
C ALA A 448 -0.29 -20.52 37.13
N GLY A 449 0.53 -19.46 37.13
CA GLY A 449 1.87 -19.52 37.72
C GLY A 449 1.78 -19.62 39.25
N GLY A 450 2.72 -20.35 39.87
CA GLY A 450 2.84 -20.49 41.32
C GLY A 450 3.23 -19.18 42.04
N ASP A 451 4.23 -19.23 42.92
CA ASP A 451 4.73 -18.17 43.82
C ASP A 451 5.22 -16.85 43.18
N GLY A 452 4.84 -16.55 41.93
CA GLY A 452 5.17 -15.32 41.21
C GLY A 452 6.45 -15.37 40.38
N LYS A 453 7.19 -16.49 40.39
CA LYS A 453 8.47 -16.63 39.67
C LYS A 453 8.35 -16.92 38.18
N VAL A 454 7.15 -17.17 37.66
CA VAL A 454 6.89 -17.49 36.24
C VAL A 454 5.73 -16.68 35.68
N THR A 455 5.92 -16.14 34.49
CA THR A 455 4.88 -15.45 33.71
C THR A 455 4.35 -16.33 32.58
N VAL A 456 3.03 -16.40 32.44
CA VAL A 456 2.30 -17.16 31.40
C VAL A 456 1.76 -16.20 30.34
N GLN A 457 2.07 -16.43 29.05
CA GLN A 457 1.67 -15.48 28.01
C GLN A 457 0.27 -15.71 27.39
N LYS A 458 -0.33 -16.92 27.43
CA LYS A 458 -1.75 -17.17 27.08
C LYS A 458 -2.17 -18.65 27.27
N GLY A 459 -3.43 -18.92 27.60
CA GLY A 459 -4.02 -20.28 27.62
C GLY A 459 -4.22 -20.88 26.21
N GLY A 460 -4.18 -22.21 26.09
CA GLY A 460 -4.27 -22.96 24.81
C GLY A 460 -5.44 -23.97 24.76
N ALA A 461 -5.49 -24.79 23.72
CA ALA A 461 -6.51 -25.84 23.54
C ALA A 461 -5.89 -27.22 23.29
N LEU A 462 -6.47 -28.28 23.87
CA LEU A 462 -6.09 -29.68 23.63
C LEU A 462 -6.86 -30.25 22.44
N ILE A 463 -6.33 -31.22 21.69
CA ILE A 463 -7.03 -32.04 20.69
C ILE A 463 -6.62 -33.50 20.93
N ALA A 464 -7.57 -34.45 20.95
CA ALA A 464 -7.28 -35.87 21.22
C ALA A 464 -6.54 -36.12 22.55
N GLY A 465 -6.82 -35.29 23.57
CA GLY A 465 -6.17 -35.40 24.88
C GLY A 465 -4.77 -34.79 24.98
N GLN A 466 -4.22 -34.21 23.90
CA GLN A 466 -2.88 -33.58 23.86
C GLN A 466 -2.88 -32.16 23.27
N GLY A 467 -1.99 -31.28 23.73
CA GLY A 467 -1.85 -29.94 23.14
C GLY A 467 -0.75 -29.08 23.77
N GLN A 468 -0.34 -28.03 23.04
CA GLN A 468 0.67 -27.07 23.47
C GLN A 468 0.04 -25.80 24.06
N LEU A 469 0.60 -25.30 25.17
CA LEU A 469 0.19 -24.06 25.83
C LEU A 469 1.16 -22.92 25.51
N GLY A 470 0.72 -21.68 25.76
CA GLY A 470 1.55 -20.48 25.56
C GLY A 470 2.86 -20.54 26.37
N PRO A 471 3.90 -19.85 25.92
CA PRO A 471 5.24 -20.06 26.45
C PRO A 471 5.39 -19.50 27.88
N LEU A 472 6.25 -20.15 28.67
CA LEU A 472 6.62 -19.78 30.04
C LEU A 472 7.98 -19.12 30.08
N ALA A 473 8.13 -18.04 30.86
CA ALA A 473 9.44 -17.43 31.14
C ALA A 473 9.73 -17.43 32.65
N GLY A 474 10.92 -17.91 33.03
CA GLY A 474 11.41 -17.86 34.40
C GLY A 474 11.99 -16.49 34.74
N THR A 475 11.65 -15.96 35.91
CA THR A 475 12.09 -14.63 36.38
C THR A 475 13.13 -14.68 37.50
N ALA A 476 13.32 -15.84 38.14
CA ALA A 476 14.32 -16.05 39.20
C ALA A 476 14.76 -17.53 39.28
N PRO A 477 15.98 -17.84 39.78
CA PRO A 477 16.45 -19.21 40.00
C PRO A 477 15.54 -20.01 40.95
N GLY A 478 15.25 -21.27 40.63
CA GLY A 478 14.47 -22.18 41.47
C GLY A 478 13.56 -23.15 40.70
N LYS A 479 12.85 -24.00 41.45
CA LYS A 479 11.85 -24.96 40.95
C LYS A 479 10.47 -24.30 40.84
N VAL A 480 9.69 -24.65 39.82
CA VAL A 480 8.38 -24.03 39.55
C VAL A 480 7.27 -25.10 39.50
N GLU A 481 6.12 -24.80 40.11
CA GLU A 481 4.87 -25.57 40.01
C GLU A 481 3.78 -24.76 39.28
N LEU A 482 2.98 -25.44 38.44
CA LEU A 482 1.89 -24.84 37.65
C LEU A 482 0.55 -25.54 37.90
N ARG A 483 -0.58 -24.83 37.78
CA ARG A 483 -1.95 -25.38 37.92
C ARG A 483 -2.75 -25.24 36.62
N LEU A 484 -3.58 -26.25 36.29
CA LEU A 484 -4.44 -26.30 35.11
C LEU A 484 -5.94 -26.22 35.47
N GLU A 485 -6.73 -25.46 34.70
CA GLU A 485 -8.21 -25.35 34.85
C GLU A 485 -8.95 -25.90 33.61
N VAL A 486 -10.08 -26.61 33.81
CA VAL A 486 -10.96 -27.17 32.74
C VAL A 486 -12.44 -26.77 32.92
N PRO A 487 -13.30 -26.81 31.87
CA PRO A 487 -14.72 -26.48 32.01
C PRO A 487 -15.49 -27.52 32.86
N GLY A 488 -16.15 -27.07 33.94
CA GLY A 488 -16.90 -27.94 34.86
C GLY A 488 -16.21 -28.21 36.21
N GLY A 489 -14.96 -27.80 36.39
CA GLY A 489 -14.21 -27.90 37.65
C GLY A 489 -12.69 -27.72 37.47
N ALA A 490 -11.92 -27.64 38.56
CA ALA A 490 -10.45 -27.65 38.49
C ALA A 490 -9.93 -29.09 38.64
N LEU A 491 -9.16 -29.59 37.67
CA LEU A 491 -8.35 -30.78 37.87
C LEU A 491 -6.96 -30.32 38.36
N GLU A 492 -6.59 -30.66 39.59
CA GLU A 492 -5.26 -30.31 40.11
C GLU A 492 -4.19 -31.22 39.49
N GLY A 493 -3.37 -30.65 38.60
CA GLY A 493 -2.16 -31.26 38.07
C GLY A 493 -1.01 -30.26 38.15
N ALA A 494 0.09 -30.66 38.80
CA ALA A 494 1.30 -29.85 38.94
C ALA A 494 2.30 -30.16 37.82
N VAL A 495 2.75 -29.13 37.07
CA VAL A 495 3.94 -29.26 36.21
C VAL A 495 5.15 -28.79 36.98
N LEU A 496 6.09 -29.71 37.26
CA LEU A 496 7.39 -29.34 37.80
C LEU A 496 8.28 -28.88 36.63
N ALA A 497 8.44 -27.57 36.45
CA ALA A 497 9.51 -27.08 35.61
C ALA A 497 10.80 -27.09 36.44
N GLY A 498 11.84 -27.75 35.93
CA GLY A 498 13.13 -27.84 36.62
C GLY A 498 13.87 -26.48 36.68
N ASP A 499 15.11 -26.49 37.14
CA ASP A 499 15.80 -25.28 37.60
C ASP A 499 15.83 -24.14 36.58
N VAL A 500 15.46 -22.94 37.02
CA VAL A 500 15.73 -21.71 36.25
C VAL A 500 17.23 -21.42 36.29
N VAL A 501 17.89 -21.44 35.13
CA VAL A 501 19.35 -21.29 35.00
C VAL A 501 19.71 -19.79 34.99
N PRO A 502 20.75 -19.36 35.74
CA PRO A 502 21.26 -17.98 35.73
C PRO A 502 21.72 -17.51 34.34
N ARG A 503 21.98 -16.19 34.21
CA ARG A 503 22.53 -15.60 32.98
C ARG A 503 23.89 -16.22 32.64
N GLY A 504 24.07 -16.74 31.42
CA GLY A 504 25.32 -17.38 30.98
C GLY A 504 26.27 -16.45 30.21
N ARG A 505 27.37 -17.00 29.71
CA ARG A 505 28.35 -16.33 28.82
C ARG A 505 28.29 -16.89 27.40
N ILE A 506 28.82 -16.12 26.45
CA ILE A 506 28.95 -16.52 25.05
C ILE A 506 30.44 -16.72 24.72
N GLN A 507 30.74 -17.75 23.93
CA GLN A 507 32.05 -17.94 23.32
C GLN A 507 31.91 -18.05 21.80
N VAL A 508 32.78 -17.38 21.05
CA VAL A 508 32.77 -17.39 19.58
C VAL A 508 34.10 -17.95 19.03
N THR A 509 34.04 -18.84 18.04
CA THR A 509 35.22 -19.48 17.43
C THR A 509 35.11 -19.59 15.91
N ALA A 510 36.19 -19.29 15.18
CA ALA A 510 36.30 -19.49 13.72
C ALA A 510 36.94 -20.84 13.45
N ASP A 511 36.70 -21.41 12.27
CA ASP A 511 37.45 -22.57 11.80
C ASP A 511 38.85 -22.22 11.27
N LYS A 512 39.12 -20.94 10.92
CA LYS A 512 40.44 -20.45 10.48
C LYS A 512 40.70 -19.02 10.95
N ASP A 513 41.97 -18.69 11.14
CA ASP A 513 42.42 -17.31 11.43
C ASP A 513 42.55 -16.45 10.15
N GLN A 514 42.64 -17.09 8.98
CA GLN A 514 42.78 -16.43 7.68
C GLN A 514 41.93 -17.08 6.59
N TYR A 515 41.33 -16.22 5.76
CA TYR A 515 40.55 -16.60 4.58
C TYR A 515 41.03 -15.83 3.34
N ARG A 516 40.62 -16.26 2.15
CA ARG A 516 40.71 -15.45 0.92
C ARG A 516 39.35 -14.87 0.54
N ALA A 517 39.34 -13.69 -0.08
CA ALA A 517 38.13 -13.09 -0.61
C ALA A 517 37.40 -14.06 -1.56
N GLY A 518 36.12 -14.29 -1.30
CA GLY A 518 35.26 -15.28 -1.97
C GLY A 518 35.08 -16.59 -1.22
N GLU A 519 35.90 -16.87 -0.19
CA GLU A 519 35.68 -18.01 0.70
C GLU A 519 34.51 -17.79 1.66
N ARG A 520 34.16 -18.84 2.42
CA ARG A 520 33.16 -18.78 3.47
C ARG A 520 33.80 -19.09 4.82
N ALA A 521 33.60 -18.21 5.79
CA ALA A 521 34.03 -18.39 7.16
C ALA A 521 32.98 -19.16 7.96
N ARG A 522 33.41 -20.21 8.67
CA ARG A 522 32.54 -20.97 9.56
C ARG A 522 32.77 -20.50 11.00
N ILE A 523 31.73 -19.90 11.58
CA ILE A 523 31.77 -19.25 12.89
C ILE A 523 30.81 -20.00 13.81
N THR A 524 31.31 -20.52 14.92
CA THR A 524 30.49 -21.20 15.92
C THR A 524 30.38 -20.37 17.19
N VAL A 525 29.14 -20.10 17.59
CA VAL A 525 28.78 -19.51 18.88
C VAL A 525 28.38 -20.63 19.83
N THR A 526 28.98 -20.67 21.02
CA THR A 526 28.67 -21.64 22.08
C THR A 526 28.13 -20.92 23.31
N LEU A 527 27.00 -21.39 23.83
CA LEU A 527 26.42 -20.91 25.08
C LEU A 527 27.09 -21.61 26.26
N LEU A 528 27.58 -20.83 27.22
CA LEU A 528 28.28 -21.29 28.41
C LEU A 528 27.54 -20.86 29.67
N ASP A 529 27.70 -21.59 30.76
CA ASP A 529 27.30 -21.11 32.09
C ASP A 529 28.26 -20.03 32.63
N GLU A 530 27.96 -19.47 33.81
CA GLU A 530 28.85 -18.47 34.44
C GLU A 530 30.26 -18.99 34.72
N GLY A 531 30.40 -20.31 34.90
CA GLY A 531 31.67 -21.01 35.10
C GLY A 531 32.42 -21.35 33.81
N GLY A 532 31.88 -21.01 32.64
CA GLY A 532 32.49 -21.26 31.34
C GLY A 532 32.26 -22.68 30.78
N LYS A 533 31.36 -23.47 31.35
CA LYS A 533 31.03 -24.82 30.85
C LYS A 533 29.91 -24.76 29.81
N PRO A 534 29.97 -25.54 28.72
CA PRO A 534 28.91 -25.56 27.71
C PRO A 534 27.54 -25.93 28.28
N LEU A 535 26.53 -25.12 27.93
CA LEU A 535 25.13 -25.34 28.25
C LEU A 535 24.42 -25.93 27.02
N PRO A 536 23.94 -27.19 27.06
CA PRO A 536 23.31 -27.85 25.92
C PRO A 536 21.85 -27.38 25.71
N LEU A 537 21.66 -26.07 25.58
CA LEU A 537 20.34 -25.48 25.39
C LEU A 537 19.94 -25.54 23.91
N GLU A 538 18.75 -26.06 23.68
CA GLU A 538 18.13 -26.16 22.35
C GLU A 538 17.23 -24.95 22.08
N GLY A 539 17.22 -24.48 20.83
CA GLY A 539 16.24 -23.52 20.35
C GLY A 539 16.44 -22.06 20.81
N ILE A 540 17.58 -21.71 21.41
CA ILE A 540 17.87 -20.33 21.80
C ILE A 540 18.26 -19.55 20.54
N PRO A 541 17.60 -18.42 20.21
CA PRO A 541 18.01 -17.61 19.08
C PRO A 541 19.33 -16.91 19.41
N VAL A 542 20.33 -17.13 18.58
CA VAL A 542 21.63 -16.45 18.62
C VAL A 542 21.74 -15.59 17.38
N THR A 543 21.96 -14.29 17.58
CA THR A 543 22.18 -13.31 16.52
C THR A 543 23.67 -13.00 16.42
N LEU A 544 24.26 -13.25 15.25
CA LEU A 544 25.63 -12.89 14.91
C LEU A 544 25.61 -11.72 13.93
N THR A 545 26.27 -10.63 14.30
CA THR A 545 26.60 -9.49 13.44
C THR A 545 28.09 -9.56 13.13
N LEU A 546 28.46 -9.63 11.85
CA LEU A 546 29.86 -9.71 11.43
C LEU A 546 30.30 -8.37 10.84
N ARG A 547 31.39 -7.79 11.34
CA ARG A 547 31.92 -6.52 10.84
C ARG A 547 33.06 -6.76 9.87
N SER A 548 32.95 -6.25 8.65
CA SER A 548 34.05 -6.30 7.69
C SER A 548 35.02 -5.11 7.86
N PRO A 549 36.19 -5.11 7.22
CA PRO A 549 37.19 -4.05 7.36
C PRO A 549 36.60 -2.71 6.94
N GLY A 550 36.56 -1.71 7.83
CA GLY A 550 35.85 -0.44 7.63
C GLY A 550 34.52 -0.32 8.37
N ASP A 551 34.26 -1.21 9.34
CA ASP A 551 33.10 -1.23 10.25
C ASP A 551 31.73 -1.40 9.58
N TYR A 552 31.69 -2.19 8.50
CA TYR A 552 30.42 -2.54 7.87
C TYR A 552 29.79 -3.74 8.57
N ASP A 553 28.65 -3.53 9.23
CA ASP A 553 27.80 -4.62 9.71
C ASP A 553 27.29 -5.41 8.50
N LEU A 554 27.79 -6.64 8.34
CA LEU A 554 27.18 -7.65 7.51
C LEU A 554 25.89 -8.08 8.20
N GLU A 555 24.84 -8.23 7.40
CA GLU A 555 23.48 -8.56 7.86
C GLU A 555 23.47 -9.52 9.05
N ASP A 556 22.78 -9.11 10.10
CA ASP A 556 22.53 -9.93 11.27
C ASP A 556 21.96 -11.29 10.87
N ARG A 557 22.59 -12.35 11.33
CA ARG A 557 22.09 -13.71 11.14
C ARG A 557 21.65 -14.27 12.46
N THR A 558 20.39 -14.69 12.53
CA THR A 558 19.85 -15.38 13.70
C THR A 558 19.71 -16.87 13.42
N LEU A 559 20.34 -17.70 14.23
CA LEU A 559 20.18 -19.15 14.21
C LEU A 559 19.77 -19.66 15.59
N ALA A 560 18.89 -20.66 15.62
CA ALA A 560 18.54 -21.35 16.85
C ALA A 560 19.66 -22.34 17.24
N THR A 561 19.99 -22.40 18.53
CA THR A 561 21.02 -23.33 19.02
C THR A 561 20.61 -24.80 18.87
N ARG A 562 21.60 -25.64 18.56
CA ARG A 562 21.56 -27.10 18.68
C ARG A 562 22.68 -27.57 19.59
N GLY A 563 22.37 -28.31 20.65
CA GLY A 563 23.32 -28.73 21.67
C GLY A 563 24.05 -27.56 22.33
N GLY A 564 23.41 -26.39 22.45
CA GLY A 564 24.03 -25.18 22.98
C GLY A 564 24.88 -24.38 21.99
N LYS A 565 24.90 -24.76 20.70
CA LYS A 565 25.74 -24.13 19.67
C LYS A 565 24.93 -23.61 18.49
N ALA A 566 25.35 -22.49 17.92
CA ALA A 566 24.87 -21.97 16.65
C ALA A 566 26.07 -21.80 15.71
N THR A 567 26.05 -22.47 14.55
CA THR A 567 27.15 -22.40 13.57
C THR A 567 26.69 -21.64 12.32
N PHE A 568 27.34 -20.52 12.08
CA PHE A 568 27.14 -19.62 10.95
C PHE A 568 28.15 -19.94 9.86
N ASP A 569 27.69 -19.88 8.61
CA ASP A 569 28.52 -20.05 7.43
C ASP A 569 28.35 -18.78 6.58
N VAL A 570 29.34 -17.89 6.62
CA VAL A 570 29.25 -16.51 6.10
C VAL A 570 30.26 -16.26 4.97
N PRO A 571 29.84 -15.72 3.82
CA PRO A 571 30.77 -15.37 2.76
C PRO A 571 31.62 -14.16 3.17
N VAL A 572 32.93 -14.22 2.89
CA VAL A 572 33.87 -13.13 3.17
C VAL A 572 34.47 -12.62 1.86
N THR A 573 34.32 -11.34 1.56
CA THR A 573 34.62 -10.79 0.23
C THR A 573 35.52 -9.56 0.25
N MET A 574 35.67 -8.90 1.39
CA MET A 574 36.54 -7.74 1.53
C MET A 574 37.84 -8.16 2.19
N ALA A 575 38.99 -7.73 1.67
CA ALA A 575 40.27 -8.00 2.29
C ALA A 575 40.50 -7.10 3.52
N GLY A 576 41.00 -7.67 4.61
CA GLY A 576 41.33 -7.01 5.88
C GLY A 576 40.82 -7.77 7.13
N PRO A 577 40.93 -7.17 8.32
CA PRO A 577 40.43 -7.75 9.57
C PRO A 577 38.90 -7.69 9.71
N TYR A 578 38.29 -8.78 10.18
CA TYR A 578 36.85 -8.86 10.47
C TYR A 578 36.59 -8.92 11.96
N GLY A 579 35.62 -8.17 12.48
CA GLY A 579 35.13 -8.23 13.87
C GLY A 579 33.75 -8.88 13.97
N TYR A 580 33.23 -9.07 15.19
CA TYR A 580 31.86 -9.54 15.40
C TYR A 580 31.19 -8.91 16.63
N ARG A 581 29.86 -8.97 16.62
CA ARG A 581 28.99 -8.81 17.79
C ARG A 581 28.05 -10.01 17.84
N VAL A 582 27.80 -10.52 19.03
CA VAL A 582 26.88 -11.64 19.23
C VAL A 582 25.91 -11.34 20.36
N GLU A 583 24.64 -11.61 20.11
CA GLU A 583 23.55 -11.47 21.07
C GLU A 583 22.80 -12.80 21.21
N ALA A 584 22.50 -13.17 22.45
CA ALA A 584 21.64 -14.32 22.77
C ALA A 584 20.80 -13.98 24.01
N PRO A 585 19.47 -14.14 23.98
CA PRO A 585 18.61 -13.78 25.11
C PRO A 585 18.98 -14.53 26.39
N GLY A 586 19.16 -13.78 27.48
CA GLY A 586 19.56 -14.35 28.77
C GLY A 586 21.06 -14.60 28.92
N PHE A 587 21.89 -14.23 27.93
CA PHE A 587 23.34 -14.37 27.99
C PHE A 587 24.03 -13.01 27.91
N LEU A 588 25.15 -12.87 28.62
CA LEU A 588 25.99 -11.69 28.54
C LEU A 588 26.82 -11.76 27.25
N PRO A 589 26.91 -10.65 26.48
CA PRO A 589 27.76 -10.60 25.29
C PRO A 589 29.22 -10.82 25.68
N GLU A 590 29.98 -11.44 24.78
CA GLU A 590 31.42 -11.58 24.95
C GLU A 590 32.05 -10.19 24.93
N THR A 591 32.56 -9.73 26.08
CA THR A 591 33.24 -8.44 26.20
C THR A 591 34.72 -8.63 25.93
N LEU A 592 35.18 -8.18 24.76
CA LEU A 592 36.61 -8.10 24.48
C LEU A 592 37.26 -7.01 25.35
N PRO A 593 38.53 -7.19 25.77
CA PRO A 593 39.21 -6.22 26.64
C PRO A 593 39.22 -4.81 26.03
N GLY A 594 38.75 -3.81 26.80
CA GLY A 594 38.78 -2.40 26.40
C GLY A 594 37.55 -1.88 25.66
N GLY A 595 36.44 -2.63 25.61
CA GLY A 595 35.18 -2.17 25.01
C GLY A 595 35.26 -1.95 23.49
N LYS A 596 36.33 -2.41 22.85
CA LYS A 596 36.51 -2.38 21.41
C LYS A 596 36.29 -3.76 20.83
N GLU A 597 35.50 -3.83 19.78
CA GLU A 597 35.40 -5.00 18.90
C GLU A 597 36.81 -5.32 18.37
N GLY A 598 37.27 -6.55 18.59
CA GLY A 598 38.58 -7.03 18.16
C GLY A 598 38.43 -7.88 16.89
N ALA A 599 39.43 -7.80 16.02
CA ALA A 599 39.48 -8.64 14.83
C ALA A 599 39.54 -10.12 15.21
N PHE A 600 38.69 -10.92 14.59
CA PHE A 600 38.51 -12.35 14.81
C PHE A 600 39.26 -13.20 13.78
N PHE A 601 39.25 -12.80 12.52
CA PHE A 601 40.08 -13.37 11.46
C PHE A 601 40.45 -12.29 10.43
N THR A 602 41.40 -12.60 9.55
CA THR A 602 41.80 -11.72 8.46
C THR A 602 41.46 -12.33 7.10
N VAL A 603 40.99 -11.51 6.16
CA VAL A 603 40.73 -11.91 4.78
C VAL A 603 41.79 -11.32 3.88
N LEU A 604 42.40 -12.14 3.03
CA LEU A 604 43.38 -11.73 2.02
C LEU A 604 42.68 -11.46 0.69
N ALA A 605 43.23 -10.55 -0.12
CA ALA A 605 42.75 -10.30 -1.47
C ALA A 605 42.88 -11.56 -2.35
N GLY A 606 41.95 -11.72 -3.29
CA GLY A 606 41.97 -12.76 -4.30
C GLY A 606 42.95 -12.47 -5.44
N PRO A 607 43.01 -13.34 -6.46
CA PRO A 607 43.78 -13.09 -7.68
C PRO A 607 43.30 -11.84 -8.42
N ALA A 608 44.23 -11.11 -9.04
CA ALA A 608 43.90 -9.96 -9.89
C ALA A 608 42.93 -10.35 -11.02
N ALA A 609 41.87 -9.57 -11.19
CA ALA A 609 40.79 -9.84 -12.14
C ALA A 609 40.54 -8.67 -13.10
N SER A 610 40.61 -7.43 -12.64
CA SER A 610 40.34 -6.24 -13.46
C SER A 610 41.18 -5.04 -13.03
N PHE A 611 41.29 -4.04 -13.90
CA PHE A 611 41.95 -2.77 -13.59
C PHE A 611 40.91 -1.74 -13.14
N ALA A 612 41.17 -1.04 -12.04
CA ALA A 612 40.27 -0.04 -11.48
C ALA A 612 41.00 1.28 -11.20
N VAL A 613 40.23 2.37 -11.27
CA VAL A 613 40.68 3.72 -10.92
C VAL A 613 39.71 4.31 -9.91
N HIS A 614 40.26 4.87 -8.83
CA HIS A 614 39.52 5.49 -7.75
C HIS A 614 40.08 6.90 -7.52
N VAL A 615 39.19 7.89 -7.43
CA VAL A 615 39.54 9.30 -7.27
C VAL A 615 39.02 9.80 -5.94
N ALA A 616 39.92 10.29 -5.09
CA ALA A 616 39.64 10.75 -3.74
C ALA A 616 39.88 12.27 -3.59
N PRO A 617 39.00 13.00 -2.88
CA PRO A 617 37.76 12.51 -2.30
C PRO A 617 36.65 12.31 -3.35
N SER A 618 36.72 13.01 -4.49
CA SER A 618 35.74 12.96 -5.57
C SER A 618 36.34 13.35 -6.94
N THR A 619 35.60 13.08 -8.02
CA THR A 619 35.80 13.65 -9.37
C THR A 619 35.06 14.97 -9.59
N LEU A 620 34.18 15.39 -8.67
CA LEU A 620 33.56 16.71 -8.64
C LEU A 620 34.41 17.64 -7.79
N LEU A 621 34.93 18.70 -8.40
CA LEU A 621 35.92 19.59 -7.80
C LEU A 621 35.49 21.05 -7.92
N MET A 622 35.81 21.87 -6.93
CA MET A 622 35.77 23.33 -7.05
C MET A 622 37.08 23.86 -7.64
N PRO A 623 37.11 25.10 -8.17
CA PRO A 623 38.34 25.76 -8.58
C PRO A 623 39.38 25.77 -7.45
N GLY A 624 40.55 25.18 -7.73
CA GLY A 624 41.68 25.12 -6.79
C GLY A 624 41.70 23.90 -5.86
N GLU A 625 40.68 23.03 -5.90
CA GLU A 625 40.73 21.74 -5.21
C GLU A 625 41.65 20.74 -5.94
N THR A 626 42.12 19.75 -5.20
CA THR A 626 43.02 18.71 -5.72
C THR A 626 42.46 17.33 -5.40
N ALA A 627 42.56 16.40 -6.37
CA ALA A 627 42.16 15.01 -6.18
C ALA A 627 43.37 14.08 -6.23
N SER A 628 43.39 13.05 -5.37
CA SER A 628 44.35 11.94 -5.42
C SER A 628 43.77 10.80 -6.23
N ILE A 629 44.57 10.22 -7.13
CA ILE A 629 44.13 9.12 -7.99
C ILE A 629 44.85 7.85 -7.56
N TRP A 630 44.08 6.83 -7.22
CA TRP A 630 44.58 5.46 -7.07
C TRP A 630 44.21 4.69 -8.33
N ALA A 631 45.16 3.95 -8.89
CA ALA A 631 44.92 3.09 -10.05
C ALA A 631 45.70 1.79 -9.89
N GLY A 632 45.07 0.67 -10.25
CA GLY A 632 45.72 -0.63 -10.12
C GLY A 632 44.81 -1.81 -10.38
N TRP A 633 45.41 -3.00 -10.31
CA TRP A 633 44.67 -4.25 -10.41
C TRP A 633 43.90 -4.54 -9.13
N VAL A 634 42.67 -5.01 -9.29
CA VAL A 634 41.80 -5.46 -8.21
C VAL A 634 41.32 -6.89 -8.48
N ASP A 635 41.01 -7.63 -7.43
CA ASP A 635 40.36 -8.94 -7.55
C ASP A 635 38.89 -8.83 -7.99
N ALA A 636 38.20 -9.97 -8.11
CA ALA A 636 36.79 -10.02 -8.51
C ALA A 636 35.82 -9.30 -7.55
N TYR A 637 36.27 -8.95 -6.34
CA TYR A 637 35.50 -8.25 -5.31
C TYR A 637 35.96 -6.80 -5.11
N GLY A 638 36.88 -6.31 -5.95
CA GLY A 638 37.40 -4.93 -5.89
C GLY A 638 38.50 -4.72 -4.86
N ASN A 639 39.09 -5.78 -4.28
CA ASN A 639 40.20 -5.62 -3.35
C ASN A 639 41.51 -5.34 -4.11
N PRO A 640 42.37 -4.44 -3.62
CA PRO A 640 43.69 -4.19 -4.19
C PRO A 640 44.52 -5.48 -4.33
N ALA A 641 44.92 -5.81 -5.56
CA ALA A 641 45.88 -6.87 -5.84
C ALA A 641 47.31 -6.30 -5.90
N SER A 642 48.33 -7.17 -5.93
CA SER A 642 49.72 -6.75 -6.05
C SER A 642 49.96 -5.87 -7.28
N GLY A 643 50.69 -4.75 -7.13
CA GLY A 643 51.04 -3.83 -8.23
C GLY A 643 50.23 -2.54 -8.30
N SER A 644 49.35 -2.27 -7.32
CA SER A 644 48.67 -0.98 -7.19
C SER A 644 49.61 0.14 -6.74
N PHE A 645 49.40 1.36 -7.23
CA PHE A 645 50.18 2.54 -6.83
C PHE A 645 49.24 3.77 -6.78
N ARG A 646 49.68 4.82 -6.10
CA ARG A 646 48.91 6.07 -5.93
C ARG A 646 49.61 7.19 -6.68
N LEU A 647 48.90 7.83 -7.59
CA LEU A 647 49.34 9.06 -8.21
C LEU A 647 49.11 10.20 -7.22
N LYS A 648 50.10 11.08 -7.07
CA LYS A 648 49.96 12.29 -6.25
C LYS A 648 48.92 13.22 -6.85
N ALA A 649 48.36 14.04 -5.96
CA ALA A 649 47.34 15.03 -6.23
C ALA A 649 47.57 15.77 -7.55
N VAL A 650 46.57 15.77 -8.44
CA VAL A 650 46.65 16.48 -9.72
C VAL A 650 46.09 17.89 -9.50
N PRO A 651 46.92 18.95 -9.55
CA PRO A 651 46.46 20.33 -9.36
C PRO A 651 45.70 20.80 -10.60
N LEU A 652 44.57 21.48 -10.39
CA LEU A 652 43.87 22.18 -11.46
C LEU A 652 44.64 23.45 -11.78
N GLY A 653 45.14 23.58 -13.02
CA GLY A 653 45.94 24.73 -13.44
C GLY A 653 45.24 26.07 -13.16
N LYS A 654 45.89 26.95 -12.40
CA LYS A 654 45.48 28.36 -12.29
C LYS A 654 45.82 29.06 -13.61
N GLY A 655 44.83 29.53 -14.37
CA GLY A 655 45.08 30.41 -15.51
C GLY A 655 44.09 30.39 -16.69
N GLY A 656 43.10 29.51 -16.72
CA GLY A 656 41.99 29.59 -17.68
C GLY A 656 40.81 30.38 -17.10
N ALA A 657 39.97 30.98 -17.94
CA ALA A 657 38.68 31.53 -17.51
C ALA A 657 37.92 30.51 -16.63
N ALA A 658 37.15 31.01 -15.65
CA ALA A 658 36.31 30.17 -14.80
C ALA A 658 35.57 29.10 -15.64
N GLY A 659 35.75 27.82 -15.29
CA GLY A 659 35.18 26.68 -16.03
C GLY A 659 36.15 25.88 -16.92
N THR A 660 37.47 26.10 -16.85
CA THR A 660 38.46 25.33 -17.63
C THR A 660 39.31 24.42 -16.73
N LEU A 661 39.07 23.11 -16.74
CA LEU A 661 39.91 22.12 -16.05
C LEU A 661 41.17 21.86 -16.90
N ASN A 662 42.27 22.55 -16.59
CA ASN A 662 43.51 22.36 -17.33
C ASN A 662 44.32 21.18 -16.74
N LEU A 663 43.88 19.97 -17.08
CA LEU A 663 44.69 18.76 -17.01
C LEU A 663 45.30 18.42 -18.38
N ALA A 664 44.92 19.16 -19.44
CA ALA A 664 45.26 18.82 -20.80
C ALA A 664 46.74 19.09 -21.10
N GLY A 665 47.45 18.08 -21.61
CA GLY A 665 48.75 18.30 -22.25
C GLY A 665 49.64 17.09 -22.45
N GLU A 666 49.58 16.06 -21.59
CA GLU A 666 50.61 15.01 -21.59
C GLU A 666 50.05 13.61 -21.32
N SER A 667 50.59 12.62 -22.03
CA SER A 667 50.51 11.24 -21.59
C SER A 667 51.49 11.05 -20.44
N PHE A 668 51.06 10.41 -19.37
CA PHE A 668 51.96 10.07 -18.28
C PHE A 668 52.06 8.54 -18.16
N PRO A 669 53.24 7.95 -18.44
CA PRO A 669 53.47 6.53 -18.23
C PRO A 669 53.73 6.26 -16.74
N GLN A 670 53.00 5.30 -16.16
CA GLN A 670 53.16 4.87 -14.77
C GLN A 670 53.03 3.35 -14.74
N GLY A 671 54.11 2.61 -14.45
CA GLY A 671 54.08 1.15 -14.58
C GLY A 671 53.73 0.69 -16.02
N ASN A 672 52.98 -0.42 -16.14
CA ASN A 672 52.57 -1.02 -17.44
C ASN A 672 51.27 -0.42 -18.01
N TRP A 673 51.07 0.89 -17.85
CA TRP A 673 49.87 1.55 -18.38
C TRP A 673 50.13 3.04 -18.67
N VAL A 674 49.27 3.62 -19.48
CA VAL A 674 49.36 5.03 -19.91
C VAL A 674 48.03 5.76 -19.68
N GLY A 675 48.09 6.92 -19.03
CA GLY A 675 46.98 7.86 -18.93
C GLY A 675 47.05 8.89 -20.05
N HIS A 676 45.95 9.18 -20.74
CA HIS A 676 45.88 10.27 -21.72
C HIS A 676 44.54 11.01 -21.67
N PHE A 677 44.58 12.27 -22.10
CA PHE A 677 43.42 13.13 -22.29
C PHE A 677 42.57 12.65 -23.47
N VAL A 678 41.25 12.58 -23.30
CA VAL A 678 40.32 12.08 -24.33
C VAL A 678 39.32 13.14 -24.78
N ALA A 679 38.76 13.94 -23.88
CA ALA A 679 37.74 14.92 -24.22
C ALA A 679 37.68 16.07 -23.20
N GLN A 680 37.26 17.24 -23.68
CA GLN A 680 36.94 18.41 -22.86
C GLN A 680 35.64 19.05 -23.35
N GLN A 681 34.76 19.33 -22.40
CA GLN A 681 33.58 20.17 -22.54
C GLN A 681 33.67 21.28 -21.49
N LYS A 682 32.84 22.33 -21.59
CA LYS A 682 32.86 23.40 -20.58
C LYS A 682 32.61 22.80 -19.19
N GLY A 683 33.56 23.00 -18.26
CA GLY A 683 33.48 22.47 -16.90
C GLY A 683 33.73 20.96 -16.74
N GLN A 684 34.07 20.20 -17.79
CA GLN A 684 34.26 18.75 -17.71
C GLN A 684 35.44 18.25 -18.55
N VAL A 685 36.21 17.30 -18.02
CA VAL A 685 37.30 16.63 -18.74
C VAL A 685 37.30 15.15 -18.46
N THR A 686 37.54 14.35 -19.51
CA THR A 686 37.64 12.90 -19.41
C THR A 686 39.07 12.44 -19.73
N TRP A 687 39.61 11.64 -18.82
CA TRP A 687 40.90 10.96 -18.95
C TRP A 687 40.69 9.46 -19.12
N ARG A 688 41.48 8.84 -19.98
CA ARG A 688 41.48 7.41 -20.20
C ARG A 688 42.76 6.78 -19.68
N PHE A 689 42.60 5.81 -18.80
CA PHE A 689 43.67 4.98 -18.25
C PHE A 689 43.70 3.69 -19.04
N SER A 690 44.78 3.43 -19.77
CA SER A 690 44.91 2.27 -20.66
C SER A 690 45.98 1.30 -20.13
N PRO A 691 45.58 0.26 -19.37
CA PRO A 691 46.49 -0.77 -18.89
C PRO A 691 46.82 -1.82 -19.93
N ASP A 692 48.05 -2.33 -19.89
CA ASP A 692 48.44 -3.48 -20.70
C ASP A 692 47.56 -4.68 -20.33
N LYS A 693 46.88 -5.26 -21.34
CA LYS A 693 46.06 -6.48 -21.23
C LYS A 693 44.75 -6.33 -20.43
N ALA A 694 44.23 -5.11 -20.25
CA ALA A 694 42.88 -4.88 -19.73
C ALA A 694 42.13 -3.80 -20.52
N ALA A 695 40.81 -3.74 -20.33
CA ALA A 695 40.00 -2.68 -20.92
C ALA A 695 40.37 -1.31 -20.32
N PRO A 696 40.43 -0.24 -21.13
CA PRO A 696 40.66 1.10 -20.62
C PRO A 696 39.56 1.55 -19.65
N VAL A 697 39.94 2.36 -18.66
CA VAL A 697 39.02 2.98 -17.71
C VAL A 697 38.97 4.49 -17.97
N ASP A 698 37.78 4.99 -18.29
CA ASP A 698 37.53 6.42 -18.46
C ASP A 698 37.09 7.04 -17.14
N VAL A 699 37.74 8.12 -16.74
CA VAL A 699 37.46 8.91 -15.54
C VAL A 699 37.12 10.33 -15.96
N THR A 700 35.94 10.78 -15.57
CA THR A 700 35.40 12.09 -15.89
C THR A 700 35.42 13.00 -14.67
N PHE A 701 36.15 14.12 -14.78
CA PHE A 701 36.20 15.17 -13.78
C PHE A 701 35.25 16.31 -14.15
N ARG A 702 34.54 16.85 -13.16
CA ARG A 702 33.67 18.02 -13.32
C ARG A 702 34.14 19.13 -12.38
N VAL A 703 34.34 20.33 -12.92
CA VAL A 703 34.57 21.53 -12.12
C VAL A 703 33.23 22.22 -11.89
N LEU A 704 32.83 22.29 -10.63
CA LEU A 704 31.65 23.03 -10.23
C LEU A 704 32.04 24.51 -10.06
N GLU A 705 31.28 25.43 -10.66
CA GLU A 705 31.48 26.86 -10.44
C GLU A 705 30.93 27.27 -9.06
N LYS A 706 29.87 26.59 -8.61
CA LYS A 706 29.22 26.83 -7.33
C LYS A 706 28.94 25.54 -6.56
N PRO A 707 28.96 25.58 -5.21
CA PRO A 707 28.65 24.43 -4.37
C PRO A 707 27.36 23.71 -4.77
N GLU A 708 26.29 24.46 -5.01
CA GLU A 708 24.96 23.91 -5.29
C GLU A 708 24.91 22.98 -6.52
N GLU A 709 25.82 23.15 -7.50
CA GLU A 709 25.83 22.42 -8.77
C GLU A 709 26.02 20.90 -8.65
N VAL A 710 26.36 20.41 -7.45
CA VAL A 710 26.39 18.97 -7.15
C VAL A 710 25.03 18.29 -7.35
N ALA A 711 23.94 19.03 -7.18
CA ALA A 711 22.56 18.56 -7.40
C ALA A 711 21.94 19.16 -8.68
N ALA A 712 22.76 19.72 -9.58
CA ALA A 712 22.30 20.20 -10.88
C ALA A 712 22.09 19.04 -11.84
N GLY A 713 20.95 19.05 -12.55
CA GLY A 713 20.62 18.03 -13.53
C GLY A 713 19.56 17.03 -13.07
N LYS A 714 19.54 15.87 -13.75
CA LYS A 714 18.67 14.75 -13.36
C LYS A 714 19.25 13.97 -12.20
N GLY A 715 18.43 13.72 -11.19
CA GLY A 715 18.76 12.87 -10.04
C GLY A 715 18.04 11.54 -10.04
N LEU A 716 18.74 10.49 -9.62
CA LEU A 716 18.17 9.15 -9.43
C LEU A 716 18.14 8.80 -7.94
N TRP A 717 17.03 8.25 -7.45
CA TRP A 717 16.87 7.87 -6.04
C TRP A 717 16.88 6.36 -5.87
N LEU A 718 17.70 5.89 -4.93
CA LEU A 718 17.86 4.49 -4.58
C LEU A 718 17.59 4.32 -3.09
N MET A 719 16.65 3.44 -2.77
CA MET A 719 16.57 2.91 -1.41
C MET A 719 17.66 1.85 -1.21
N PHE A 720 18.08 1.63 0.03
CA PHE A 720 19.11 0.64 0.32
C PHE A 720 18.75 -0.79 -0.14
N PRO A 721 17.49 -1.27 -0.01
CA PRO A 721 17.07 -2.54 -0.59
C PRO A 721 17.18 -2.59 -2.12
N ASP A 722 16.91 -1.48 -2.83
CA ASP A 722 17.03 -1.43 -4.28
C ASP A 722 18.50 -1.60 -4.69
N TRP A 723 19.43 -0.90 -4.02
CA TRP A 723 20.85 -1.10 -4.27
C TRP A 723 21.27 -2.56 -4.09
N LYS A 724 20.83 -3.22 -3.02
CA LYS A 724 21.11 -4.64 -2.79
C LYS A 724 20.52 -5.54 -3.88
N ALA A 725 19.31 -5.23 -4.36
CA ALA A 725 18.60 -6.06 -5.32
C ALA A 725 19.18 -5.99 -6.75
N TYR A 726 19.62 -4.81 -7.18
CA TYR A 726 20.08 -4.59 -8.55
C TYR A 726 21.61 -4.62 -8.71
N GLY A 727 22.34 -4.24 -7.65
CA GLY A 727 23.80 -4.16 -7.66
C GLY A 727 24.36 -3.00 -8.47
N ASP A 728 25.64 -2.72 -8.27
CA ASP A 728 26.27 -1.50 -8.79
C ASP A 728 26.21 -1.34 -10.31
N GLU A 729 26.41 -2.43 -11.06
CA GLU A 729 26.59 -2.35 -12.51
C GLU A 729 25.28 -2.00 -13.23
N ALA A 730 24.16 -2.59 -12.81
CA ALA A 730 22.85 -2.26 -13.36
C ALA A 730 22.47 -0.79 -13.05
N ILE A 731 22.77 -0.34 -11.83
CA ILE A 731 22.53 1.04 -11.39
C ILE A 731 23.37 2.02 -12.19
N LEU A 732 24.68 1.75 -12.35
CA LEU A 732 25.59 2.57 -13.14
C LEU A 732 25.13 2.65 -14.60
N GLN A 733 24.82 1.52 -15.21
CA GLN A 733 24.36 1.47 -16.60
C GLN A 733 23.10 2.29 -16.80
N LYS A 734 22.12 2.17 -15.89
CA LYS A 734 20.89 2.96 -15.97
C LYS A 734 21.16 4.45 -15.74
N ALA A 735 22.01 4.81 -14.78
CA ALA A 735 22.39 6.19 -14.52
C ALA A 735 23.05 6.84 -15.75
N VAL A 736 23.97 6.13 -16.40
CA VAL A 736 24.65 6.59 -17.63
C VAL A 736 23.67 6.68 -18.81
N GLN A 737 22.85 5.64 -19.06
CA GLN A 737 21.86 5.62 -20.14
C GLN A 737 20.87 6.78 -20.00
N GLY A 738 20.47 7.09 -18.78
CA GLY A 738 19.55 8.18 -18.48
C GLY A 738 20.22 9.53 -18.38
N ASN A 739 21.52 9.67 -18.62
CA ASN A 739 22.24 10.94 -18.41
C ASN A 739 21.93 11.57 -17.04
N PHE A 740 21.89 10.73 -16.00
CA PHE A 740 21.73 11.19 -14.63
C PHE A 740 23.04 11.80 -14.15
N THR A 741 22.92 12.93 -13.48
CA THR A 741 24.06 13.75 -13.02
C THR A 741 24.42 13.49 -11.57
N HIS A 742 23.49 12.94 -10.80
CA HIS A 742 23.66 12.60 -9.40
C HIS A 742 22.72 11.46 -8.98
N VAL A 743 23.12 10.72 -7.95
CA VAL A 743 22.37 9.62 -7.36
C VAL A 743 22.22 9.85 -5.87
N TYR A 744 21.00 9.81 -5.36
CA TYR A 744 20.69 9.72 -3.94
C TYR A 744 20.64 8.25 -3.54
N LEU A 745 21.43 7.85 -2.55
CA LEU A 745 21.32 6.53 -1.95
C LEU A 745 21.01 6.66 -0.46
N GLU A 746 19.98 5.97 -0.01
CA GLU A 746 19.68 5.81 1.41
C GLU A 746 20.81 5.04 2.09
N VAL A 747 21.50 5.68 3.03
CA VAL A 747 22.67 5.10 3.73
C VAL A 747 22.53 5.03 5.25
N ALA A 748 21.56 5.74 5.83
CA ALA A 748 21.32 5.69 7.26
C ALA A 748 19.87 6.05 7.61
N THR A 749 19.35 5.44 8.68
CA THR A 749 18.07 5.82 9.29
C THR A 749 18.18 5.81 10.80
N THR A 750 17.61 6.83 11.43
CA THR A 750 17.57 6.99 12.89
C THR A 750 16.36 6.30 13.51
N ARG A 751 15.42 5.83 12.66
CA ARG A 751 14.20 5.10 13.04
C ARG A 751 14.49 3.71 13.60
N ASP A 752 15.40 2.96 12.96
CA ASP A 752 15.58 1.54 13.26
C ASP A 752 17.04 1.01 13.22
N GLN A 753 17.98 1.63 12.49
CA GLN A 753 19.22 0.92 12.06
C GLN A 753 20.55 1.71 11.98
N GLY A 754 20.60 3.01 12.31
CA GLY A 754 21.86 3.79 12.26
C GLY A 754 22.46 3.89 10.85
N PHE A 755 23.80 3.92 10.73
CA PHE A 755 24.52 3.93 9.45
C PHE A 755 24.77 2.52 8.91
N TYR A 756 24.17 2.18 7.76
CA TYR A 756 24.29 0.86 7.11
C TYR A 756 24.77 0.92 5.65
N GLY A 757 24.83 2.11 5.05
CA GLY A 757 25.14 2.32 3.64
C GLY A 757 26.61 2.17 3.28
N GLY A 758 27.48 1.93 4.26
CA GLY A 758 28.92 1.94 4.05
C GLY A 758 29.40 0.99 2.94
N ARG A 759 28.81 -0.21 2.80
CA ARG A 759 29.20 -1.14 1.72
C ARG A 759 28.86 -0.59 0.33
N ALA A 760 27.71 0.04 0.18
CA ALA A 760 27.33 0.67 -1.08
C ALA A 760 28.24 1.86 -1.40
N MET A 761 28.57 2.65 -0.38
CA MET A 761 29.55 3.73 -0.51
C MET A 761 30.97 3.21 -0.81
N GLU A 762 31.31 1.96 -0.45
CA GLU A 762 32.61 1.37 -0.77
C GLU A 762 32.71 0.98 -2.27
N THR A 763 31.62 0.47 -2.86
CA THR A 763 31.66 -0.14 -4.20
C THR A 763 31.07 0.73 -5.30
N LEU A 764 29.94 1.41 -5.05
CA LEU A 764 29.19 2.15 -6.07
C LEU A 764 29.79 3.54 -6.33
N ILE A 765 30.28 4.22 -5.29
CA ILE A 765 30.67 5.62 -5.38
C ILE A 765 31.74 5.88 -6.45
N SER A 766 32.76 5.02 -6.49
CA SER A 766 33.89 5.19 -7.43
C SER A 766 33.45 4.95 -8.86
N LYS A 767 32.50 4.04 -9.08
CA LYS A 767 31.95 3.75 -10.40
C LYS A 767 31.16 4.95 -10.94
N LEU A 768 30.34 5.58 -10.10
CA LEU A 768 29.60 6.80 -10.44
C LEU A 768 30.55 7.98 -10.69
N HIS A 769 31.52 8.19 -9.79
CA HIS A 769 32.52 9.25 -9.93
C HIS A 769 33.32 9.14 -11.23
N ASN A 770 33.72 7.93 -11.63
CA ASN A 770 34.42 7.74 -12.90
C ASN A 770 33.59 8.18 -14.12
N LYS A 771 32.26 8.19 -14.00
CA LYS A 771 31.32 8.71 -15.02
C LYS A 771 30.93 10.18 -14.81
N GLY A 772 31.50 10.87 -13.82
CA GLY A 772 31.16 12.26 -13.49
C GLY A 772 29.78 12.41 -12.85
N ILE A 773 29.23 11.31 -12.30
CA ILE A 773 27.92 11.29 -11.64
C ILE A 773 28.14 11.44 -10.14
N ALA A 774 27.49 12.44 -9.53
CA ALA A 774 27.65 12.72 -8.10
C ALA A 774 26.97 11.65 -7.24
N PHE A 775 27.53 11.35 -6.08
CA PHE A 775 26.93 10.49 -5.07
C PHE A 775 26.46 11.31 -3.86
N LEU A 776 25.16 11.28 -3.59
CA LEU A 776 24.52 12.00 -2.49
C LEU A 776 24.05 10.99 -1.43
N SER A 777 24.59 11.13 -0.22
CA SER A 777 24.22 10.29 0.93
C SER A 777 22.87 10.75 1.50
N TRP A 778 21.81 10.02 1.22
CA TRP A 778 20.47 10.28 1.74
C TRP A 778 20.29 9.59 3.10
N THR A 779 19.77 10.32 4.09
CA THR A 779 19.55 9.81 5.44
C THR A 779 18.24 10.30 6.02
N TYR A 780 17.70 9.57 7.01
CA TYR A 780 16.42 9.88 7.66
C TYR A 780 16.58 10.23 9.16
N PRO A 781 16.81 11.51 9.53
CA PRO A 781 16.79 11.96 10.92
C PRO A 781 15.34 12.15 11.45
N GLU A 782 14.99 11.49 12.55
CA GLU A 782 13.66 11.61 13.16
C GLU A 782 13.48 12.92 13.96
N LEU A 783 14.58 13.53 14.41
CA LEU A 783 14.62 14.74 15.24
C LEU A 783 13.92 14.62 16.61
N ARG A 784 13.64 13.39 17.06
CA ARG A 784 13.17 13.09 18.43
C ARG A 784 14.30 13.22 19.44
N ASP A 785 15.50 12.81 19.05
CA ASP A 785 16.75 12.96 19.79
C ASP A 785 17.83 13.48 18.85
N VAL A 786 17.96 14.81 18.82
CA VAL A 786 18.91 15.52 17.94
C VAL A 786 20.36 15.09 18.22
N GLU A 787 20.71 14.70 19.45
CA GLU A 787 22.08 14.28 19.76
C GLU A 787 22.42 12.93 19.10
N SER A 788 21.49 11.97 19.17
CA SER A 788 21.63 10.69 18.48
C SER A 788 21.67 10.87 16.96
N ASP A 789 20.81 11.71 16.39
CA ASP A 789 20.82 12.01 14.95
C ASP A 789 22.16 12.61 14.49
N LEU A 790 22.73 13.53 15.29
CA LEU A 790 24.02 14.15 15.00
C LEU A 790 25.19 13.16 15.10
N ARG A 791 25.11 12.15 15.98
CA ARG A 791 26.14 11.09 16.07
C ARG A 791 26.23 10.30 14.77
N TRP A 792 25.10 9.87 14.23
CA TRP A 792 25.04 9.15 12.94
C TRP A 792 25.40 10.05 11.77
N THR A 793 24.98 11.32 11.81
CA THR A 793 25.38 12.34 10.84
C THR A 793 26.91 12.46 10.77
N ALA A 794 27.59 12.48 11.93
CA ALA A 794 29.04 12.50 12.00
C ALA A 794 29.68 11.28 11.32
N GLU A 795 29.07 10.10 11.47
CA GLU A 795 29.55 8.85 10.91
C GLU A 795 29.42 8.83 9.38
N VAL A 796 28.25 9.19 8.86
CA VAL A 796 28.00 9.28 7.40
C VAL A 796 28.92 10.31 6.75
N ILE A 797 29.02 11.51 7.31
CA ILE A 797 29.87 12.59 6.78
C ILE A 797 31.35 12.26 6.96
N GLY A 798 31.71 11.59 8.05
CA GLY A 798 33.07 11.17 8.38
C GLY A 798 33.59 10.05 7.48
N TYR A 799 32.68 9.22 6.94
CA TYR A 799 32.99 8.04 6.16
C TYR A 799 33.94 8.31 4.99
N LYS A 800 34.88 7.38 4.80
CA LYS A 800 35.83 7.30 3.69
C LYS A 800 35.86 5.85 3.23
N SER A 801 35.79 5.62 1.92
CA SER A 801 36.13 4.31 1.39
C SER A 801 37.59 3.96 1.69
N ARG A 802 37.98 2.70 1.51
CA ARG A 802 39.38 2.28 1.68
C ARG A 802 40.36 3.03 0.76
N PHE A 803 39.86 3.61 -0.33
CA PHE A 803 40.63 4.42 -1.28
C PHE A 803 40.61 5.92 -0.95
N GLY A 804 39.84 6.33 0.07
CA GLY A 804 39.65 7.72 0.49
C GLY A 804 38.53 8.45 -0.25
N VAL A 805 37.72 7.73 -1.04
CA VAL A 805 36.58 8.29 -1.78
C VAL A 805 35.44 8.58 -0.81
N ARG A 806 34.68 9.66 -1.04
CA ARG A 806 33.61 10.16 -0.16
C ARG A 806 32.41 10.62 -0.97
N ALA A 807 31.25 10.72 -0.34
CA ALA A 807 30.06 11.34 -0.93
C ALA A 807 30.32 12.80 -1.32
N ASP A 808 29.69 13.22 -2.42
CA ASP A 808 29.70 14.62 -2.90
C ASP A 808 28.71 15.49 -2.15
N GLY A 809 27.72 14.89 -1.51
CA GLY A 809 26.73 15.60 -0.71
C GLY A 809 26.12 14.74 0.38
N TYR A 810 25.66 15.42 1.41
CA TYR A 810 24.89 14.89 2.52
C TYR A 810 23.47 15.44 2.42
N ALA A 811 22.50 14.54 2.34
CA ALA A 811 21.11 14.85 2.05
C ALA A 811 20.18 14.33 3.16
N PRO A 812 20.03 15.05 4.28
CA PRO A 812 19.12 14.66 5.35
C PRO A 812 17.66 14.93 4.97
N ASP A 813 16.81 13.95 5.24
CA ASP A 813 15.36 13.97 5.11
C ASP A 813 14.67 14.41 6.40
N ILE A 814 14.40 15.71 6.47
CA ILE A 814 13.99 16.38 7.70
C ILE A 814 12.45 16.43 7.75
N GLU A 815 11.81 15.28 7.96
CA GLU A 815 10.35 15.14 7.79
C GLU A 815 9.53 14.57 8.97
N GLU A 816 10.15 14.18 10.09
CA GLU A 816 9.41 13.63 11.25
C GLU A 816 9.07 14.73 12.28
N VAL A 817 9.98 15.03 13.22
CA VAL A 817 9.78 16.09 14.22
C VAL A 817 10.28 17.43 13.68
N ILE A 818 9.36 18.23 13.15
CA ILE A 818 9.71 19.47 12.44
C ILE A 818 9.59 20.75 13.29
N ALA A 819 9.88 20.67 14.59
CA ALA A 819 9.87 21.84 15.47
C ALA A 819 10.97 22.83 15.04
N PRO A 820 10.69 24.12 14.82
CA PRO A 820 11.66 25.07 14.26
C PRO A 820 13.00 25.09 14.99
N LYS A 821 12.98 25.02 16.33
CA LYS A 821 14.20 25.01 17.14
C LYS A 821 15.02 23.73 16.97
N ALA A 822 14.38 22.57 16.87
CA ALA A 822 15.06 21.29 16.65
C ALA A 822 15.71 21.26 15.25
N VAL A 823 14.95 21.68 14.22
CA VAL A 823 15.44 21.78 12.84
C VAL A 823 16.62 22.73 12.72
N GLU A 824 16.53 23.94 13.30
CA GLU A 824 17.63 24.91 13.32
C GLU A 824 18.86 24.34 14.03
N THR A 825 18.68 23.70 15.19
CA THR A 825 19.77 23.14 15.99
C THR A 825 20.49 22.05 15.23
N TYR A 826 19.74 21.12 14.63
CA TYR A 826 20.29 20.05 13.81
C TYR A 826 21.04 20.60 12.60
N ALA A 827 20.41 21.46 11.80
CA ALA A 827 21.02 21.99 10.57
C ALA A 827 22.28 22.81 10.84
N LYS A 828 22.27 23.64 11.91
CA LYS A 828 23.44 24.39 12.35
C LYS A 828 24.58 23.48 12.77
N ALA A 829 24.30 22.47 13.60
CA ALA A 829 25.31 21.52 14.06
C ALA A 829 25.91 20.72 12.90
N THR A 830 25.07 20.19 12.00
CA THR A 830 25.50 19.50 10.77
C THR A 830 26.42 20.37 9.93
N ARG A 831 26.06 21.64 9.70
CA ARG A 831 26.91 22.59 8.95
C ARG A 831 28.25 22.83 9.63
N GLN A 832 28.27 22.94 10.96
CA GLN A 832 29.50 23.15 11.73
C GLN A 832 30.45 21.94 11.71
N MET A 833 29.93 20.74 11.44
CA MET A 833 30.71 19.49 11.42
C MET A 833 31.43 19.23 10.08
N LEU A 834 31.01 19.87 8.97
CA LEU A 834 31.57 19.59 7.64
C LEU A 834 33.09 19.85 7.59
N ASN A 835 33.54 21.03 8.01
CA ASN A 835 34.95 21.42 7.95
C ASN A 835 35.85 20.59 8.89
N PRO A 836 35.53 20.39 10.19
CA PRO A 836 36.32 19.53 11.07
C PRO A 836 36.48 18.10 10.57
N LEU A 837 35.47 17.56 9.89
CA LEU A 837 35.51 16.20 9.32
C LEU A 837 36.20 16.13 7.94
N GLY A 838 36.66 17.28 7.42
CA GLY A 838 37.27 17.40 6.10
C GLY A 838 36.30 17.06 4.96
N PHE A 839 35.00 17.23 5.18
CA PHE A 839 33.98 16.95 4.18
C PHE A 839 33.82 18.16 3.26
N GLN A 840 34.20 17.97 2.00
CA GLN A 840 34.11 18.99 0.94
C GLN A 840 32.75 18.95 0.22
N GLY A 841 31.91 17.95 0.54
CA GLY A 841 30.59 17.81 -0.04
C GLY A 841 29.57 18.81 0.49
N ARG A 842 28.36 18.78 -0.08
CA ARG A 842 27.34 19.82 0.10
C ARG A 842 26.18 19.36 0.94
N LEU A 843 25.49 20.31 1.59
CA LEU A 843 24.29 20.02 2.36
C LEU A 843 23.03 20.22 1.50
N ILE A 844 22.31 19.13 1.26
CA ILE A 844 21.06 19.12 0.51
C ILE A 844 19.91 18.86 1.51
N ALA A 845 19.18 19.89 1.92
CA ALA A 845 18.06 19.69 2.83
C ALA A 845 16.86 19.13 2.05
N ILE A 846 16.52 17.87 2.31
CA ILE A 846 15.27 17.28 1.81
C ILE A 846 14.16 17.70 2.78
N THR A 847 13.12 18.31 2.22
CA THR A 847 12.10 18.99 3.00
C THR A 847 10.71 18.64 2.53
N TYR A 848 9.70 18.82 3.39
CA TYR A 848 8.30 18.75 2.97
C TYR A 848 8.01 19.65 1.77
N PRO A 849 7.02 19.28 0.93
CA PRO A 849 6.52 20.15 -0.12
C PRO A 849 6.03 21.48 0.47
N PRO A 850 6.59 22.62 0.05
CA PRO A 850 6.15 23.95 0.46
C PRO A 850 4.67 24.21 0.16
N ASN A 851 4.12 23.51 -0.83
CA ASN A 851 2.71 23.57 -1.20
C ASN A 851 1.78 23.02 -0.12
N SER A 852 2.24 22.05 0.66
CA SER A 852 1.43 21.31 1.65
C SER A 852 1.76 21.69 3.08
N TRP A 853 2.97 22.21 3.31
CA TRP A 853 3.42 22.59 4.63
C TRP A 853 4.09 23.97 4.64
N PRO A 854 3.33 25.07 4.48
CA PRO A 854 3.90 26.42 4.46
C PRO A 854 4.53 26.84 5.80
N GLN A 855 4.10 26.25 6.92
CA GLN A 855 4.65 26.49 8.25
C GLN A 855 5.92 25.68 8.56
N TYR A 856 6.44 24.93 7.59
CA TYR A 856 7.71 24.23 7.74
C TYR A 856 8.86 25.26 7.84
N PRO A 857 9.88 25.04 8.69
CA PRO A 857 10.90 26.05 9.04
C PRO A 857 11.97 26.28 7.94
N PHE A 858 11.53 26.64 6.73
CA PHE A 858 12.41 26.90 5.58
C PHE A 858 13.39 28.06 5.84
N LYS A 859 12.92 29.10 6.54
CA LYS A 859 13.72 30.29 6.85
C LYS A 859 14.85 29.97 7.83
N GLU A 860 14.59 29.14 8.82
CA GLU A 860 15.55 28.71 9.82
C GLU A 860 16.60 27.76 9.21
N LEU A 861 16.22 26.97 8.20
CA LEU A 861 17.13 26.10 7.44
C LEU A 861 18.05 26.86 6.47
N ALA A 862 17.55 27.91 5.84
CA ALA A 862 18.21 28.57 4.72
C ALA A 862 19.68 28.98 4.95
N PRO A 863 20.08 29.52 6.12
CA PRO A 863 21.48 29.91 6.36
C PRO A 863 22.46 28.73 6.40
N TYR A 864 21.95 27.51 6.58
CA TYR A 864 22.76 26.32 6.79
C TYR A 864 22.74 25.36 5.61
N THR A 865 21.94 25.59 4.57
CA THR A 865 21.69 24.67 3.45
C THR A 865 22.29 25.18 2.15
N ASP A 866 22.95 24.30 1.38
CA ASP A 866 23.45 24.65 0.04
C ASP A 866 22.36 24.50 -1.03
N VAL A 867 21.58 23.41 -0.96
CA VAL A 867 20.49 23.12 -1.89
C VAL A 867 19.26 22.65 -1.12
N PHE A 868 18.09 23.19 -1.43
CA PHE A 868 16.83 22.64 -0.97
C PHE A 868 16.30 21.60 -1.96
N ALA A 869 15.86 20.46 -1.46
CA ALA A 869 15.24 19.40 -2.23
C ALA A 869 13.81 19.13 -1.74
N PRO A 870 12.82 19.94 -2.14
CA PRO A 870 11.45 19.74 -1.71
C PRO A 870 10.85 18.47 -2.31
N MET A 871 10.20 17.66 -1.47
CA MET A 871 9.42 16.48 -1.85
C MET A 871 8.11 16.87 -2.53
N SER A 872 8.21 17.36 -3.77
CA SER A 872 7.09 17.80 -4.58
C SER A 872 6.30 16.63 -5.18
N TYR A 873 5.85 15.68 -4.36
CA TYR A 873 4.96 14.60 -4.80
C TYR A 873 3.56 15.15 -5.06
N TRP A 874 3.07 15.07 -6.30
CA TRP A 874 1.79 15.70 -6.66
C TRP A 874 0.57 14.82 -6.35
N HIS A 875 0.68 13.48 -6.30
CA HIS A 875 -0.49 12.61 -6.04
C HIS A 875 -0.95 12.51 -4.59
N HIS A 876 -0.31 13.19 -3.63
CA HIS A 876 -0.78 13.17 -2.24
C HIS A 876 -2.16 13.85 -2.03
N ARG A 877 -2.76 14.49 -3.06
CA ARG A 877 -4.08 15.14 -2.99
C ARG A 877 -5.17 14.57 -3.91
N ALA A 878 -4.81 13.87 -4.99
CA ALA A 878 -5.77 13.29 -5.95
C ALA A 878 -5.15 12.11 -6.74
N LYS A 879 -5.99 11.24 -7.31
CA LYS A 879 -5.58 9.94 -7.89
C LYS A 879 -5.15 9.97 -9.36
N ASP A 880 -5.52 10.99 -10.13
CA ASP A 880 -5.05 11.18 -11.52
C ASP A 880 -4.70 12.66 -11.71
N TYR A 881 -3.45 12.95 -12.08
CA TYR A 881 -2.96 14.28 -12.41
C TYR A 881 -2.62 14.35 -13.90
N THR A 882 -2.85 15.51 -14.48
CA THR A 882 -2.42 15.81 -15.85
C THR A 882 -1.02 16.40 -15.88
N TYR A 883 -0.49 16.56 -17.10
CA TYR A 883 0.72 17.36 -17.36
C TYR A 883 0.67 18.73 -16.67
N TYR A 884 -0.43 19.47 -16.82
CA TYR A 884 -0.53 20.85 -16.35
C TYR A 884 -0.68 20.96 -14.83
N GLU A 885 -1.43 20.07 -14.20
CA GLU A 885 -1.55 20.06 -12.74
C GLU A 885 -0.23 19.67 -12.08
N THR A 886 0.48 18.72 -12.68
CA THR A 886 1.83 18.35 -12.25
C THR A 886 2.81 19.51 -12.44
N TYR A 887 2.74 20.18 -13.59
CA TYR A 887 3.57 21.34 -13.91
C TYR A 887 3.37 22.47 -12.90
N GLN A 888 2.12 22.87 -12.65
CA GLN A 888 1.83 23.95 -11.70
C GLN A 888 2.27 23.58 -10.29
N TYR A 889 1.99 22.35 -9.86
CA TYR A 889 2.35 21.90 -8.52
C TYR A 889 3.88 21.95 -8.28
N VAL A 890 4.67 21.42 -9.23
CA VAL A 890 6.12 21.43 -9.13
C VAL A 890 6.68 22.85 -9.19
N ARG A 891 6.18 23.69 -10.10
CA ARG A 891 6.61 25.09 -10.24
C ARG A 891 6.30 25.90 -8.98
N GLU A 892 5.10 25.76 -8.43
CA GLU A 892 4.71 26.42 -7.18
C GLU A 892 5.59 26.01 -6.00
N SER A 893 5.97 24.73 -5.93
CA SER A 893 6.84 24.25 -4.85
C SER A 893 8.16 25.02 -4.82
N VAL A 894 8.80 25.22 -5.98
CA VAL A 894 10.06 25.97 -6.09
C VAL A 894 9.88 27.44 -5.71
N VAL A 895 8.81 28.08 -6.20
CA VAL A 895 8.54 29.50 -5.95
C VAL A 895 8.24 29.75 -4.46
N LYS A 896 7.34 28.96 -3.88
CA LYS A 896 6.95 29.07 -2.46
C LYS A 896 8.12 28.78 -1.54
N LEU A 897 8.99 27.81 -1.88
CA LEU A 897 10.18 27.54 -1.09
C LEU A 897 11.05 28.80 -0.94
N ARG A 898 11.38 29.47 -2.05
CA ARG A 898 12.20 30.69 -2.03
C ARG A 898 11.53 31.82 -1.24
N GLN A 899 10.21 31.94 -1.35
CA GLN A 899 9.44 32.89 -0.56
C GLN A 899 9.55 32.61 0.94
N TYR A 900 9.34 31.36 1.35
CA TYR A 900 9.37 30.97 2.77
C TYR A 900 10.78 30.95 3.35
N ALA A 901 11.80 30.62 2.53
CA ALA A 901 13.20 30.74 2.90
C ALA A 901 13.66 32.21 3.06
N GLY A 902 12.87 33.18 2.57
CA GLY A 902 13.15 34.61 2.71
C GLY A 902 14.16 35.16 1.71
N GLY A 903 14.42 34.48 0.59
CA GLY A 903 15.39 34.92 -0.41
C GLY A 903 15.72 33.87 -1.49
N PRO A 904 16.60 34.22 -2.43
CA PRO A 904 17.04 33.27 -3.47
C PRO A 904 17.84 32.13 -2.84
N VAL A 905 17.31 30.92 -2.94
CA VAL A 905 18.01 29.68 -2.58
C VAL A 905 18.04 28.72 -3.77
N ALA A 906 19.07 27.88 -3.84
CA ALA A 906 19.17 26.82 -4.84
C ALA A 906 18.16 25.71 -4.53
N VAL A 907 17.49 25.21 -5.57
CA VAL A 907 16.42 24.20 -5.43
C VAL A 907 16.67 23.08 -6.43
N SER A 908 16.73 21.83 -5.97
CA SER A 908 16.69 20.63 -6.81
C SER A 908 15.46 19.81 -6.45
N VAL A 909 14.43 19.86 -7.29
CA VAL A 909 13.11 19.29 -6.94
C VAL A 909 13.17 17.77 -6.84
N ILE A 910 12.42 17.19 -5.91
CA ILE A 910 12.14 15.75 -5.87
C ILE A 910 10.73 15.50 -6.39
N GLY A 911 10.65 14.87 -7.56
CA GLY A 911 9.41 14.45 -8.20
C GLY A 911 9.03 13.00 -7.89
N GLN A 912 7.84 12.60 -8.31
CA GLN A 912 7.22 11.32 -8.00
C GLN A 912 7.26 10.36 -9.20
N THR A 913 7.56 9.08 -8.97
CA THR A 913 7.44 8.01 -9.98
C THR A 913 6.68 6.77 -9.47
N TYR A 914 6.13 6.82 -8.27
CA TYR A 914 5.44 5.71 -7.61
C TYR A 914 4.00 6.09 -7.24
N ASP A 915 3.16 5.14 -6.86
CA ASP A 915 1.78 5.41 -6.42
C ASP A 915 1.74 5.72 -4.91
N MET A 916 1.41 6.98 -4.58
CA MET A 916 1.27 7.45 -3.19
C MET A 916 0.15 6.75 -2.41
N PHE A 917 -0.87 6.21 -3.09
CA PHE A 917 -2.00 5.51 -2.47
C PHE A 917 -1.74 4.02 -2.24
N SER A 918 -0.63 3.50 -2.78
CA SER A 918 -0.20 2.11 -2.67
C SER A 918 1.04 1.95 -1.77
N ALA A 919 1.15 2.77 -0.71
CA ALA A 919 2.27 2.77 0.24
C ALA A 919 3.65 2.86 -0.41
N GLY A 920 3.78 3.65 -1.48
CA GLY A 920 5.08 3.84 -2.14
C GLY A 920 5.39 2.85 -3.27
N ALA A 921 4.50 1.88 -3.56
CA ALA A 921 4.70 0.87 -4.59
C ALA A 921 4.27 1.33 -5.99
N MET A 922 4.56 0.52 -7.02
CA MET A 922 3.92 0.68 -8.34
C MET A 922 2.43 0.36 -8.24
N GLY A 923 1.58 1.27 -8.72
CA GLY A 923 0.12 1.11 -8.70
C GLY A 923 -0.59 1.88 -9.81
N ILE A 924 -1.91 1.73 -9.91
CA ILE A 924 -2.74 2.32 -10.97
C ILE A 924 -2.78 3.85 -10.96
N HIS A 925 -2.36 4.47 -9.85
CA HIS A 925 -2.18 5.91 -9.69
C HIS A 925 -0.68 6.28 -9.65
N SER A 926 0.22 5.53 -10.32
CA SER A 926 1.61 6.00 -10.50
C SER A 926 1.62 7.10 -11.57
N PRO A 927 2.46 8.14 -11.45
CA PRO A 927 2.51 9.21 -12.44
C PRO A 927 2.76 8.71 -13.85
N GLY A 928 1.92 9.09 -14.80
CA GLY A 928 2.09 8.74 -16.21
C GLY A 928 3.26 9.50 -16.88
N PRO A 929 3.67 9.09 -18.09
CA PRO A 929 4.65 9.79 -18.92
C PRO A 929 4.50 11.32 -18.96
N LEU A 930 3.29 11.82 -19.25
CA LEU A 930 3.00 13.25 -19.37
C LEU A 930 3.16 14.01 -18.03
N GLU A 931 2.97 13.34 -16.90
CA GLU A 931 3.18 13.96 -15.60
C GLU A 931 4.68 14.15 -15.32
N LEU A 932 5.51 13.16 -15.69
CA LEU A 932 6.97 13.27 -15.57
C LEU A 932 7.53 14.39 -16.45
N GLU A 933 7.02 14.53 -17.68
CA GLU A 933 7.36 15.64 -18.58
C GLU A 933 6.91 16.99 -18.02
N GLY A 934 5.71 17.06 -17.43
CA GLY A 934 5.18 18.26 -16.79
C GLY A 934 6.03 18.70 -15.59
N ALA A 935 6.42 17.75 -14.73
CA ALA A 935 7.33 18.00 -13.61
C ALA A 935 8.70 18.50 -14.08
N TRP A 936 9.25 17.88 -15.13
CA TRP A 936 10.52 18.29 -15.74
C TRP A 936 10.48 19.71 -16.28
N GLN A 937 9.47 20.05 -17.07
CA GLN A 937 9.33 21.38 -17.66
C GLN A 937 9.10 22.44 -16.56
N ALA A 938 8.33 22.11 -15.52
CA ALA A 938 8.07 23.01 -14.40
C ALA A 938 9.31 23.34 -13.57
N ALA A 939 10.13 22.33 -13.26
CA ALA A 939 11.37 22.54 -12.53
C ALA A 939 12.30 23.48 -13.31
N LYS A 940 12.44 23.25 -14.63
CA LYS A 940 13.23 24.10 -15.52
C LYS A 940 12.72 25.55 -15.56
N ASP A 941 11.42 25.74 -15.79
CA ASP A 941 10.82 27.08 -15.92
C ASP A 941 10.81 27.86 -14.60
N ALA A 942 10.78 27.15 -13.46
CA ALA A 942 10.93 27.76 -12.14
C ALA A 942 12.39 28.14 -11.82
N GLY A 943 13.34 27.83 -12.71
CA GLY A 943 14.77 28.02 -12.48
C GLY A 943 15.28 27.12 -11.35
N ALA A 944 14.74 25.91 -11.20
CA ALA A 944 15.34 24.89 -10.36
C ALA A 944 16.67 24.45 -10.99
N LEU A 945 17.61 24.11 -10.14
CA LEU A 945 18.94 23.62 -10.51
C LEU A 945 18.87 22.19 -11.08
N GLY A 946 17.95 21.38 -10.54
CA GLY A 946 17.78 19.98 -10.89
C GLY A 946 16.34 19.49 -10.66
N LEU A 947 16.07 18.31 -11.20
CA LEU A 947 14.89 17.50 -10.89
C LEU A 947 15.32 16.06 -10.74
N SER A 948 14.92 15.45 -9.65
CA SER A 948 15.18 14.06 -9.36
C SER A 948 13.86 13.30 -9.27
N PHE A 949 13.83 12.04 -9.71
CA PHE A 949 12.61 11.22 -9.66
C PHE A 949 12.75 10.11 -8.63
N TYR A 950 11.72 9.97 -7.80
CA TYR A 950 11.78 9.16 -6.61
C TYR A 950 11.54 7.66 -6.88
N ARG A 951 12.58 6.88 -6.57
CA ARG A 951 12.66 5.42 -6.41
C ARG A 951 12.84 4.59 -7.69
N TYR A 952 14.08 4.14 -7.89
CA TYR A 952 14.51 3.23 -8.96
C TYR A 952 13.68 1.94 -9.03
N GLY A 953 13.48 1.24 -7.91
CA GLY A 953 12.83 -0.08 -7.89
C GLY A 953 11.34 -0.06 -8.22
N THR A 954 10.69 1.10 -8.11
CA THR A 954 9.25 1.28 -8.37
C THR A 954 8.96 2.17 -9.56
N THR A 955 9.96 2.49 -10.37
CA THR A 955 9.75 3.19 -11.64
C THR A 955 9.35 2.18 -12.70
N SER A 956 8.17 2.35 -13.29
CA SER A 956 7.60 1.44 -14.30
C SER A 956 8.32 1.56 -15.65
N PRO A 957 8.18 0.56 -16.56
CA PRO A 957 8.83 0.60 -17.87
C PRO A 957 8.50 1.86 -18.69
N SER A 958 7.24 2.31 -18.71
CA SER A 958 6.84 3.51 -19.46
C SER A 958 7.36 4.80 -18.85
N GLN A 959 7.55 4.83 -17.53
CA GLN A 959 8.21 5.95 -16.85
C GLN A 959 9.71 5.97 -17.18
N TRP A 960 10.38 4.80 -17.18
CA TRP A 960 11.77 4.70 -17.60
C TRP A 960 11.99 5.15 -19.04
N GLU A 961 11.11 4.82 -19.98
CA GLU A 961 11.20 5.29 -21.37
C GLU A 961 11.29 6.82 -21.46
N VAL A 962 10.48 7.54 -20.68
CA VAL A 962 10.49 9.01 -20.62
C VAL A 962 11.75 9.52 -19.92
N LEU A 963 12.07 8.99 -18.74
CA LEU A 963 13.21 9.45 -17.95
C LEU A 963 14.55 9.31 -18.68
N LEU A 964 14.69 8.26 -19.50
CA LEU A 964 15.88 8.03 -20.31
C LEU A 964 15.99 9.02 -21.48
N GLN A 965 14.88 9.57 -21.97
CA GLN A 965 14.84 10.45 -23.13
C GLN A 965 14.82 11.95 -22.79
N LEU A 966 14.36 12.32 -21.59
CA LEU A 966 14.29 13.73 -21.17
C LEU A 966 15.70 14.34 -20.98
N PRO A 967 16.16 15.28 -21.81
CA PRO A 967 17.46 15.92 -21.57
C PRO A 967 17.39 16.85 -20.36
N TRP A 968 18.50 17.09 -19.66
CA TRP A 968 18.61 18.28 -18.80
C TRP A 968 19.60 19.24 -19.47
N PRO A 969 19.21 20.50 -19.71
CA PRO A 969 20.01 21.46 -20.47
C PRO A 969 21.27 21.93 -19.72
#